data_AF-A0A936HKI9-F1
#
_entry.id   AF-A0A936HKI9-F1
#
_cell.length_a   1.000
_cell.length_b   1.000
_cell.length_c   1.000
_cell.angle_alpha   90.00
_cell.angle_beta   90.00
_cell.angle_gamma   90.00
#
_symmetry.space_group_name_H-M   'P 1'
#
loop_
_entity.id
_entity.type
_entity.pdbx_description
1 polymer ?
#
loop_
_entity_poly.entity_id
_entity_poly.type
_entity_poly.pdbx_seq_one_letter_code
_entity_poly.pdbx_strand_id
1 'polypeptide(L)'
;MRFFCKEPLGQASSSLRSGLAIVFLLMVSVGEAVAGGPLGATGTTPNTYPATAMPLIYKTDLGTLGRFTNVVGKSIADYAFQQWDNVTTASLTIINGGTLANNVTSATDPYISGVGQFNDGINPVVFDNDGSITDSRIGVGAKNTVYGFAASVGIGTDLYEGFVIINGHLSGTGSAEDEDRFKAVITHEAGHFLGMAHSQNAMHSGYATMYPSIESLDQKTLEPDDRAAISLLYPTPDYLASVGFISGAVRTGGNEKVSGVCVIAVDTATGDAYSTIVDYYSGGHPAFQNPPAANGTFTISGLPPGYYAVRVEPLLEVFTKGSAIASYPTPINTNTAIEWYNSTGESADLLLDNWNDFTPVRVRAGDTTKNVAIFTNQSALTTEVTHHQGGLGSYLELPVPGANITSYANRFTAPTNGSLVGMKLLFLSPSVTPVGGSFTVTVYSNKAGSLAGIPNNVLGTVTIPYKYLMGNQENEIWLRGIGAPVNFNAGEEFHIAVTNSLGTLVIPTDDGSNTQNRSSYKTISGWKNFPDGVPGGTGVTIWMTAVYTTVTAGSPQAALNASPNPVNFGTTRPNKPVEQSLTISNPGTATLNVTSATISGVNQSEFSIVGGGAPFSVNKGESHQLTLRFNPTTNGSSRSAMLTLASNAPGSPLGIQLNGSAGLAVAQEALSVIDLKERRVGATAMVDTVVLQNTGNDTLRISEIATTGADSARLRYFGAKSVLVAPGTTLKLRVRFDPQERRRYSSTIRLTHDDTTGFSEFAVFGTGVAGIASAERDTLIFPRTAVQSSYDSAYSITNTGDYPLTITALGLNGADKSAFAIITQPTIPLTLQPGQTLSVPIRYTPDADRRHIAQLRLSHNGLASPTDFTVIGYGPTVSGVHDGTIGDGTIGTEIATGGTILRLLPVSGNPVREAINVRVSIRGAGTATGQLSLVDLSGKTMLHPIPFSFAGAGTERIEQLRIGLDGVPSGAYQLLLRTSHGAAAQRVVVAR
;
A
#
# COMPACT_ATOMS: atom_id res chain seq x y z
N MET A 1 19.54 49.17 -3.21
CA MET A 1 20.65 48.98 -2.25
C MET A 1 20.50 47.57 -1.71
N ARG A 2 21.58 46.77 -1.70
CA ARG A 2 21.56 45.45 -1.05
C ARG A 2 21.83 45.63 0.44
N PHE A 3 21.04 44.98 1.28
CA PHE A 3 21.14 45.04 2.72
C PHE A 3 21.82 43.77 3.22
N PHE A 4 22.89 43.91 4.00
CA PHE A 4 23.69 42.80 4.49
C PHE A 4 23.34 42.50 5.95
N CYS A 5 22.91 41.27 6.22
CA CYS A 5 23.13 40.66 7.52
C CYS A 5 24.60 40.24 7.57
N LYS A 6 25.30 40.55 8.67
CA LYS A 6 26.76 40.40 8.75
C LYS A 6 27.15 39.79 10.08
N GLU A 7 27.72 38.58 10.02
CA GLU A 7 28.40 38.00 11.17
C GLU A 7 29.69 38.79 11.51
N PRO A 8 30.00 38.98 12.81
CA PRO A 8 31.20 39.69 13.25
C PRO A 8 32.46 38.82 13.12
N LEU A 9 32.92 38.58 11.89
CA LEU A 9 34.22 37.95 11.63
C LEU A 9 35.31 38.99 11.33
N GLY A 10 36.40 38.86 12.08
CA GLY A 10 37.50 39.81 12.07
C GLY A 10 38.52 39.54 10.97
N GLN A 11 38.77 40.53 10.13
CA GLN A 11 40.13 40.99 9.84
C GLN A 11 40.10 42.38 9.19
N ALA A 12 40.85 43.32 9.77
CA ALA A 12 41.04 44.64 9.18
C ALA A 12 42.09 44.56 8.05
N SER A 13 41.71 44.92 6.82
CA SER A 13 42.69 45.14 5.75
C SER A 13 43.52 46.39 6.06
N SER A 14 44.84 46.25 5.94
CA SER A 14 45.83 47.18 6.47
C SER A 14 45.83 48.61 5.88
N SER A 15 45.59 49.62 6.73
CA SER A 15 46.32 50.90 6.65
C SER A 15 46.29 51.74 7.95
N LEU A 16 47.48 51.97 8.53
CA LEU A 16 47.87 53.10 9.40
C LEU A 16 47.39 53.21 10.89
N ARG A 17 48.19 52.56 11.77
CA ARG A 17 48.88 53.08 12.98
C ARG A 17 48.12 53.59 14.23
N SER A 18 48.56 53.04 15.38
CA SER A 18 48.46 53.51 16.79
C SER A 18 47.09 53.35 17.47
N GLY A 19 46.94 52.67 18.62
CA GLY A 19 47.91 51.94 19.45
C GLY A 19 47.24 51.23 20.66
N LEU A 20 48.02 50.41 21.38
CA LEU A 20 47.62 49.46 22.44
C LEU A 20 46.74 48.27 22.00
N ALA A 21 47.30 47.07 22.19
CA ALA A 21 46.59 45.79 22.07
C ALA A 21 46.03 45.36 23.43
N ILE A 22 44.83 44.79 23.44
CA ILE A 22 44.35 43.90 24.50
C ILE A 22 43.93 42.58 23.83
N VAL A 23 44.32 41.48 24.46
CA VAL A 23 44.14 40.11 23.95
C VAL A 23 42.67 39.71 24.07
N PHE A 24 42.05 39.35 22.95
CA PHE A 24 40.81 38.58 22.92
C PHE A 24 41.14 37.11 22.66
N LEU A 25 40.70 36.22 23.55
CA LEU A 25 40.84 34.77 23.39
C LEU A 25 39.56 34.08 23.88
N LEU A 26 39.19 32.98 23.21
CA LEU A 26 38.04 32.12 23.52
C LEU A 26 36.65 32.77 23.32
N MET A 27 36.39 33.19 22.08
CA MET A 27 35.13 32.78 21.47
C MET A 27 35.15 31.25 21.34
N VAL A 28 34.02 30.57 21.54
CA VAL A 28 33.87 29.22 20.96
C VAL A 28 34.04 29.40 19.46
N SER A 29 34.88 28.55 18.85
CA SER A 29 35.15 28.58 17.42
C SER A 29 33.85 28.69 16.63
N VAL A 30 33.79 29.64 15.70
CA VAL A 30 32.90 29.50 14.54
C VAL A 30 33.28 28.20 13.83
N GLY A 31 32.54 27.13 14.15
CA GLY A 31 32.33 26.04 13.21
C GLY A 31 31.61 26.65 12.01
N GLU A 32 31.97 26.23 10.81
CA GLU A 32 31.57 26.95 9.60
C GLU A 32 30.12 26.57 9.21
N ALA A 33 29.37 27.57 8.73
CA ALA A 33 27.93 27.56 8.52
C ALA A 33 27.47 26.91 7.19
N VAL A 34 26.68 25.83 7.25
CA VAL A 34 26.20 25.08 6.06
C VAL A 34 25.07 25.82 5.35
N ALA A 35 25.15 26.07 4.04
CA ALA A 35 24.01 26.69 3.35
C ALA A 35 22.76 25.81 3.40
N GLY A 36 21.64 26.34 3.92
CA GLY A 36 20.43 25.57 4.19
C GLY A 36 20.62 24.49 5.26
N GLY A 37 21.54 24.69 6.21
CA GLY A 37 21.86 23.71 7.25
C GLY A 37 22.29 24.35 8.57
N PRO A 38 23.06 23.64 9.42
CA PRO A 38 23.46 24.16 10.73
C PRO A 38 24.53 25.25 10.66
N LEU A 39 24.45 26.19 11.60
CA LEU A 39 25.44 27.24 11.88
C LEU A 39 26.78 26.69 12.37
N GLY A 40 26.80 25.48 12.93
CA GLY A 40 28.02 24.76 13.29
C GLY A 40 27.75 23.28 13.54
N ALA A 41 28.80 22.47 13.57
CA ALA A 41 28.72 21.03 13.82
C ALA A 41 29.97 20.52 14.54
N THR A 42 29.84 19.41 15.28
CA THR A 42 30.98 18.66 15.83
C THR A 42 31.09 17.32 15.10
N GLY A 43 32.05 17.20 14.17
CA GLY A 43 32.12 16.06 13.27
C GLY A 43 30.91 16.03 12.34
N THR A 44 30.16 14.93 12.30
CA THR A 44 28.93 14.82 11.50
C THR A 44 27.65 15.22 12.26
N THR A 45 27.76 15.65 13.52
CA THR A 45 26.61 16.00 14.35
C THR A 45 26.41 17.52 14.35
N PRO A 46 25.27 18.04 13.85
CA PRO A 46 24.91 19.45 13.95
C PRO A 46 24.89 19.97 15.38
N ASN A 47 25.12 21.28 15.54
CA ASN A 47 24.88 21.96 16.81
C ASN A 47 23.40 22.37 16.89
N THR A 48 22.71 21.97 17.97
CA THR A 48 21.24 22.09 18.12
C THR A 48 20.86 22.39 19.56
N TYR A 49 19.74 23.08 19.80
CA TYR A 49 19.13 23.03 21.14
C TYR A 49 18.68 21.59 21.46
N PRO A 50 19.10 21.00 22.59
CA PRO A 50 18.69 19.65 22.95
C PRO A 50 17.19 19.64 23.25
N ALA A 51 16.53 18.49 23.08
CA ALA A 51 15.09 18.36 23.34
C ALA A 51 14.67 18.75 24.79
N THR A 52 15.61 18.71 25.74
CA THR A 52 15.42 19.18 27.12
C THR A 52 15.36 20.70 27.29
N ALA A 53 15.74 21.48 26.26
CA ALA A 53 15.61 22.93 26.22
C ALA A 53 14.23 23.39 25.70
N MET A 54 13.38 22.47 25.24
CA MET A 54 12.04 22.81 24.74
C MET A 54 11.02 22.91 25.88
N PRO A 55 10.14 23.92 25.89
CA PRO A 55 10.03 25.00 24.91
C PRO A 55 11.13 26.05 25.08
N LEU A 56 11.66 26.57 23.96
CA LEU A 56 12.57 27.71 23.95
C LEU A 56 11.80 28.98 24.31
N ILE A 57 12.25 29.68 25.34
CA ILE A 57 11.58 30.89 25.83
C ILE A 57 12.43 32.11 25.48
N TYR A 58 11.92 33.00 24.62
CA TYR A 58 12.53 34.29 24.32
C TYR A 58 11.87 35.44 25.09
N LYS A 59 12.59 36.54 25.28
CA LYS A 59 12.07 37.74 25.96
C LYS A 59 12.44 39.00 25.19
N THR A 60 11.43 39.83 24.92
CA THR A 60 11.60 41.09 24.19
C THR A 60 12.05 42.23 25.09
N ASP A 61 12.75 43.21 24.52
CA ASP A 61 13.13 44.44 25.19
C ASP A 61 11.92 45.29 25.65
N LEU A 62 12.20 46.25 26.55
CA LEU A 62 11.27 47.31 26.95
C LEU A 62 11.36 48.55 26.07
N GLY A 63 12.43 48.68 25.27
CA GLY A 63 12.70 49.83 24.41
C GLY A 63 11.83 49.93 23.15
N THR A 64 11.93 51.07 22.47
CA THR A 64 11.37 51.27 21.12
C THR A 64 12.32 50.72 20.06
N LEU A 65 11.77 50.24 18.94
CA LEU A 65 12.57 49.84 17.79
C LEU A 65 12.69 51.04 16.84
N GLY A 66 13.49 52.03 17.26
CA GLY A 66 13.64 53.30 16.56
C GLY A 66 12.33 54.08 16.53
N ARG A 67 11.74 54.22 15.34
CA ARG A 67 10.43 54.86 15.14
C ARG A 67 9.24 53.98 15.55
N PHE A 68 9.43 52.66 15.67
CA PHE A 68 8.37 51.75 16.09
C PHE A 68 8.20 51.75 17.61
N THR A 69 6.95 51.82 18.07
CA THR A 69 6.64 51.66 19.49
C THR A 69 7.05 50.27 19.98
N ASN A 70 7.30 50.11 21.28
CA ASN A 70 7.62 48.81 21.87
C ASN A 70 6.54 47.74 21.60
N VAL A 71 5.27 48.13 21.48
CA VAL A 71 4.17 47.21 21.10
C VAL A 71 4.34 46.70 19.67
N VAL A 72 4.70 47.57 18.73
CA VAL A 72 4.96 47.17 17.33
C VAL A 72 6.21 46.30 17.25
N GLY A 73 7.33 46.71 17.89
CA GLY A 73 8.55 45.91 17.93
C GLY A 73 8.34 44.49 18.45
N LYS A 74 7.53 44.34 19.51
CA LYS A 74 7.08 43.02 20.02
C LYS A 74 6.30 42.23 18.98
N SER A 75 5.29 42.83 18.33
CA SER A 75 4.50 42.12 17.31
C SER A 75 5.32 41.66 16.09
N ILE A 76 6.39 42.39 15.74
CA ILE A 76 7.34 41.96 14.68
C ILE A 76 8.14 40.75 15.16
N ALA A 77 8.65 40.76 16.40
CA ALA A 77 9.36 39.62 16.97
C ALA A 77 8.46 38.38 17.11
N ASP A 78 7.23 38.54 17.59
CA ASP A 78 6.25 37.46 17.73
C ASP A 78 5.90 36.84 16.37
N TYR A 79 5.69 37.67 15.34
CA TYR A 79 5.48 37.21 13.97
C TYR A 79 6.66 36.36 13.45
N ALA A 80 7.89 36.81 13.70
CA ALA A 80 9.11 36.17 13.21
C ALA A 80 9.35 34.80 13.86
N PHE A 81 9.29 34.70 15.20
CA PHE A 81 9.43 33.41 15.89
C PHE A 81 8.27 32.46 15.56
N GLN A 82 7.06 32.97 15.35
CA GLN A 82 5.92 32.17 14.91
C GLN A 82 6.12 31.53 13.52
N GLN A 83 6.91 32.12 12.60
CA GLN A 83 7.20 31.46 11.32
C GLN A 83 7.92 30.13 11.51
N TRP A 84 8.88 30.08 12.43
CA TRP A 84 9.66 28.90 12.77
C TRP A 84 8.88 27.89 13.63
N ASP A 85 8.11 28.37 14.62
CA ASP A 85 7.26 27.53 15.48
C ASP A 85 6.15 26.79 14.69
N ASN A 86 5.67 27.40 13.61
CA ASN A 86 4.68 26.80 12.71
C ASN A 86 5.22 25.65 11.83
N VAL A 87 6.53 25.36 11.83
CA VAL A 87 7.10 24.28 11.00
C VAL A 87 6.83 22.92 11.64
N THR A 88 5.64 22.37 11.39
CA THR A 88 5.14 21.11 11.97
C THR A 88 6.01 19.86 11.76
N THR A 89 6.95 19.89 10.80
CA THR A 89 7.93 18.82 10.56
C THR A 89 9.15 18.89 11.49
N ALA A 90 9.32 20.01 12.21
CA ALA A 90 10.35 20.24 13.20
C ALA A 90 9.84 20.04 14.64
N SER A 91 10.64 19.36 15.47
CA SER A 91 10.44 19.16 16.92
C SER A 91 10.83 20.41 17.72
N LEU A 92 10.26 21.56 17.36
CA LEU A 92 10.46 22.84 18.04
C LEU A 92 9.20 23.24 18.82
N THR A 93 9.40 24.07 19.85
CA THR A 93 8.32 24.82 20.48
C THR A 93 8.93 26.11 21.03
N ILE A 94 8.43 27.25 20.58
CA ILE A 94 8.98 28.58 20.88
C ILE A 94 7.90 29.42 21.57
N ILE A 95 8.22 30.02 22.72
CA ILE A 95 7.26 30.75 23.54
C ILE A 95 7.78 32.15 23.87
N ASN A 96 6.94 33.17 23.68
CA ASN A 96 7.19 34.51 24.22
C ASN A 96 7.07 34.49 25.75
N GLY A 97 8.20 34.62 26.44
CA GLY A 97 8.32 34.70 27.90
C GLY A 97 8.08 36.08 28.50
N GLY A 98 7.54 37.02 27.72
CA GLY A 98 7.28 38.40 28.09
C GLY A 98 8.48 39.32 27.86
N THR A 99 8.67 40.28 28.76
CA THR A 99 9.74 41.30 28.64
C THR A 99 10.97 40.97 29.46
N LEU A 100 12.11 41.48 29.02
CA LEU A 100 13.30 41.61 29.85
C LEU A 100 13.01 42.50 31.08
N ALA A 101 13.75 42.26 32.17
CA ALA A 101 13.54 42.97 33.44
C ALA A 101 13.94 44.45 33.39
N ASN A 102 14.83 44.82 32.47
CA ASN A 102 15.33 46.18 32.26
C ASN A 102 15.39 46.48 30.76
N ASN A 103 15.29 47.75 30.39
CA ASN A 103 15.53 48.21 29.01
C ASN A 103 17.02 48.08 28.68
N VAL A 104 17.35 47.42 27.57
CA VAL A 104 18.74 47.22 27.14
C VAL A 104 19.20 48.43 26.33
N THR A 105 20.34 48.99 26.69
CA THR A 105 20.98 50.11 25.97
C THR A 105 22.49 49.92 25.99
N SER A 106 23.23 50.60 25.13
CA SER A 106 24.70 50.57 25.13
C SER A 106 25.35 51.01 26.46
N ALA A 107 24.62 51.64 27.37
CA ALA A 107 25.05 51.96 28.74
C ALA A 107 24.51 51.00 29.83
N THR A 108 23.46 50.22 29.52
CA THR A 108 22.76 49.29 30.42
C THR A 108 22.69 47.90 29.81
N ASP A 109 23.85 47.38 29.41
CA ASP A 109 24.00 46.14 28.65
C ASP A 109 24.56 44.99 29.52
N PRO A 110 23.80 44.40 30.46
CA PRO A 110 24.28 43.20 31.18
C PRO A 110 24.26 41.96 30.27
N TYR A 111 23.26 41.84 29.38
CA TYR A 111 22.95 40.63 28.61
C TYR A 111 23.85 40.42 27.38
N ILE A 112 24.59 41.43 26.93
CA ILE A 112 25.50 41.32 25.78
C ILE A 112 26.93 41.68 26.20
N SER A 113 27.18 42.57 27.17
CA SER A 113 28.56 42.96 27.57
C SER A 113 29.32 41.89 28.36
N GLY A 114 28.61 40.94 28.97
CA GLY A 114 29.19 39.73 29.53
C GLY A 114 29.29 38.61 28.50
N VAL A 115 30.44 38.50 27.82
CA VAL A 115 30.86 37.21 27.22
C VAL A 115 31.05 36.22 28.38
N GLY A 116 30.02 35.46 28.71
CA GLY A 116 29.99 34.58 29.88
C GLY A 116 28.75 34.64 30.78
N GLN A 117 27.71 35.44 30.48
CA GLN A 117 26.39 35.27 31.11
C GLN A 117 25.58 34.18 30.40
N PHE A 118 26.19 33.00 30.22
CA PHE A 118 25.55 31.85 29.61
C PHE A 118 25.00 30.90 30.67
N ASN A 119 23.88 30.25 30.37
CA ASN A 119 23.09 29.38 31.26
C ASN A 119 22.39 30.14 32.42
N ASP A 120 21.79 31.30 32.12
CA ASP A 120 20.85 32.04 32.98
C ASP A 120 19.37 31.76 32.66
N GLY A 121 19.09 31.11 31.52
CA GLY A 121 17.77 30.75 31.02
C GLY A 121 17.05 31.85 30.23
N ILE A 122 17.75 32.89 29.76
CA ILE A 122 17.19 34.03 29.04
C ILE A 122 17.70 34.08 27.60
N ASN A 123 16.76 34.08 26.64
CA ASN A 123 17.05 34.34 25.23
C ASN A 123 16.55 35.75 24.85
N PRO A 124 17.40 36.79 24.87
CA PRO A 124 16.96 38.18 24.69
C PRO A 124 16.76 38.56 23.21
N VAL A 125 15.65 39.25 22.93
CA VAL A 125 15.39 39.97 21.68
C VAL A 125 15.46 41.48 21.97
N VAL A 126 16.59 42.08 21.62
CA VAL A 126 16.99 43.45 21.98
C VAL A 126 16.66 44.43 20.86
N PHE A 127 16.07 45.58 21.23
CA PHE A 127 15.74 46.65 20.29
C PHE A 127 16.74 47.79 20.44
N ASP A 128 17.81 47.76 19.63
CA ASP A 128 18.87 48.77 19.60
C ASP A 128 18.33 50.05 18.95
N ASN A 129 17.61 50.85 19.74
CA ASN A 129 16.78 51.96 19.28
C ASN A 129 17.52 52.99 18.41
N ASP A 130 18.79 53.29 18.73
CA ASP A 130 19.58 54.32 18.06
C ASP A 130 20.78 53.79 17.26
N GLY A 131 20.99 52.47 17.27
CA GLY A 131 22.11 51.80 16.60
C GLY A 131 23.41 51.79 17.41
N SER A 132 23.40 52.25 18.68
CA SER A 132 24.60 52.35 19.50
C SER A 132 25.13 50.99 19.96
N ILE A 133 24.27 49.97 20.13
CA ILE A 133 24.71 48.60 20.42
C ILE A 133 25.36 48.01 19.16
N THR A 134 24.78 48.22 17.99
CA THR A 134 25.27 47.74 16.69
C THR A 134 26.65 48.32 16.36
N ASP A 135 26.84 49.63 16.53
CA ASP A 135 28.15 50.28 16.37
C ASP A 135 29.19 49.76 17.38
N SER A 136 28.78 49.46 18.62
CA SER A 136 29.65 48.92 19.67
C SER A 136 30.10 47.48 19.38
N ARG A 137 29.23 46.66 18.77
CA ARG A 137 29.45 45.22 18.55
C ARG A 137 30.10 44.88 17.22
N ILE A 138 29.61 45.47 16.14
CA ILE A 138 30.04 45.16 14.77
C ILE A 138 31.13 46.14 14.29
N GLY A 139 31.21 47.32 14.92
CA GLY A 139 32.22 48.35 14.67
C GLY A 139 31.61 49.68 14.28
N VAL A 140 32.35 50.77 14.53
CA VAL A 140 31.89 52.15 14.31
C VAL A 140 31.42 52.37 12.88
N GLY A 141 30.15 52.76 12.72
CA GLY A 141 29.51 53.02 11.45
C GLY A 141 28.60 51.89 10.96
N ALA A 142 28.67 50.70 11.57
CA ALA A 142 27.82 49.55 11.24
C ALA A 142 26.32 49.87 11.33
N LYS A 143 25.90 50.76 12.24
CA LYS A 143 24.50 51.15 12.42
C LYS A 143 23.83 51.76 11.18
N ASN A 144 24.61 52.20 10.19
CA ASN A 144 24.10 52.77 8.94
C ASN A 144 23.82 51.68 7.87
N THR A 145 24.17 50.42 8.15
CA THR A 145 24.25 49.35 7.13
C THR A 145 23.74 47.98 7.60
N VAL A 146 23.82 47.68 8.90
CA VAL A 146 23.42 46.39 9.49
C VAL A 146 22.05 46.55 10.13
N TYR A 147 21.06 45.76 9.71
CA TYR A 147 19.69 45.80 10.22
C TYR A 147 19.47 44.96 11.49
N GLY A 148 20.21 43.87 11.63
CA GLY A 148 20.18 42.99 12.78
C GLY A 148 21.42 42.10 12.81
N PHE A 149 21.57 41.38 13.91
CA PHE A 149 22.48 40.25 14.06
C PHE A 149 22.03 39.37 15.24
N ALA A 150 22.18 38.06 15.09
CA ALA A 150 21.89 37.08 16.11
C ALA A 150 23.01 36.05 16.24
N ALA A 151 22.99 35.31 17.34
CA ALA A 151 23.86 34.15 17.54
C ALA A 151 23.22 33.16 18.52
N SER A 152 23.61 31.90 18.39
CA SER A 152 23.37 30.85 19.38
C SER A 152 24.69 30.45 20.07
N VAL A 153 24.60 29.98 21.31
CA VAL A 153 25.75 29.65 22.16
C VAL A 153 25.54 28.28 22.80
N GLY A 154 26.58 27.45 22.75
CA GLY A 154 26.53 26.06 23.19
C GLY A 154 27.88 25.49 23.60
N ILE A 155 27.89 24.24 24.08
CA ILE A 155 29.10 23.48 24.40
C ILE A 155 29.03 22.14 23.67
N GLY A 156 30.02 21.86 22.81
CA GLY A 156 29.97 20.69 21.93
C GLY A 156 28.86 20.86 20.89
N THR A 157 27.91 19.93 20.87
CA THR A 157 26.74 19.92 19.97
C THR A 157 25.51 20.62 20.55
N ASP A 158 25.51 20.92 21.86
CA ASP A 158 24.29 21.35 22.54
C ASP A 158 24.28 22.87 22.66
N LEU A 159 23.32 23.53 22.00
CA LEU A 159 23.02 24.94 22.18
C LEU A 159 22.19 25.11 23.47
N TYR A 160 22.52 26.12 24.28
CA TYR A 160 21.83 26.39 25.53
C TYR A 160 21.03 27.69 25.47
N GLU A 161 21.58 28.73 24.85
CA GLU A 161 20.98 30.07 24.75
C GLU A 161 21.33 30.73 23.42
N GLY A 162 20.66 31.83 23.11
CA GLY A 162 21.00 32.71 21.99
C GLY A 162 20.40 34.10 22.18
N PHE A 163 20.79 35.03 21.32
CA PHE A 163 20.26 36.41 21.31
C PHE A 163 19.94 36.88 19.91
N VAL A 164 19.06 37.88 19.83
CA VAL A 164 18.72 38.61 18.60
C VAL A 164 18.82 40.11 18.90
N ILE A 165 19.62 40.87 18.15
CA ILE A 165 19.78 42.32 18.33
C ILE A 165 19.38 43.02 17.03
N ILE A 166 18.43 43.94 17.11
CA ILE A 166 17.80 44.58 15.94
C ILE A 166 18.00 46.08 15.96
N ASN A 167 18.53 46.64 14.88
CA ASN A 167 18.95 48.03 14.78
C ASN A 167 17.80 48.96 14.38
N GLY A 168 17.22 49.63 15.38
CA GLY A 168 16.16 50.63 15.22
C GLY A 168 16.60 51.90 14.48
N HIS A 169 17.90 52.17 14.34
CA HIS A 169 18.41 53.32 13.57
C HIS A 169 17.90 53.31 12.12
N LEU A 170 17.70 52.11 11.57
CA LEU A 170 17.28 51.88 10.18
C LEU A 170 15.76 51.72 10.02
N SER A 171 14.96 52.14 11.02
CA SER A 171 13.49 52.20 11.00
C SER A 171 12.87 53.19 10.01
N GLY A 172 13.68 53.83 9.16
CA GLY A 172 13.25 54.58 7.98
C GLY A 172 12.26 55.69 8.32
N THR A 173 11.01 55.52 7.85
CA THR A 173 9.91 56.45 8.17
C THR A 173 9.00 55.96 9.29
N GLY A 174 9.03 54.66 9.60
CA GLY A 174 8.03 53.96 10.43
C GLY A 174 6.80 53.51 9.61
N SER A 175 6.98 53.25 8.32
CA SER A 175 5.92 52.81 7.41
C SER A 175 5.61 51.31 7.53
N ALA A 176 4.53 50.86 6.88
CA ALA A 176 4.24 49.42 6.77
C ALA A 176 5.30 48.65 5.95
N GLU A 177 5.97 49.30 4.98
CA GLU A 177 7.09 48.70 4.25
C GLU A 177 8.33 48.56 5.15
N ASP A 178 8.59 49.57 5.99
CA ASP A 178 9.61 49.49 7.03
C ASP A 178 9.28 48.32 8.01
N GLU A 179 8.03 48.19 8.45
CA GLU A 179 7.60 47.10 9.36
C GLU A 179 7.80 45.71 8.73
N ASP A 180 7.40 45.51 7.48
CA ASP A 180 7.58 44.25 6.76
C ASP A 180 9.07 43.94 6.49
N ARG A 181 9.91 44.97 6.27
CA ARG A 181 11.37 44.81 6.20
C ARG A 181 11.92 44.33 7.54
N PHE A 182 11.46 44.87 8.67
CA PHE A 182 11.86 44.37 9.99
C PHE A 182 11.31 42.96 10.28
N LYS A 183 10.12 42.58 9.78
CA LYS A 183 9.67 41.17 9.85
C LYS A 183 10.63 40.23 9.12
N ALA A 184 11.07 40.59 7.91
CA ALA A 184 12.07 39.80 7.18
C ALA A 184 13.40 39.70 7.95
N VAL A 185 13.92 40.81 8.48
CA VAL A 185 15.14 40.82 9.31
C VAL A 185 14.98 39.91 10.53
N ILE A 186 13.97 40.13 11.39
CA ILE A 186 13.86 39.33 12.62
C ILE A 186 13.60 37.85 12.31
N THR A 187 12.90 37.51 11.22
CA THR A 187 12.71 36.10 10.83
C THR A 187 14.03 35.44 10.42
N HIS A 188 14.88 36.14 9.67
CA HIS A 188 16.24 35.70 9.34
C HIS A 188 17.12 35.54 10.59
N GLU A 189 17.18 36.56 11.45
CA GLU A 189 17.97 36.51 12.69
C GLU A 189 17.47 35.43 13.66
N ALA A 190 16.16 35.15 13.68
CA ALA A 190 15.59 34.04 14.44
C ALA A 190 16.06 32.66 13.93
N GLY A 191 16.41 32.52 12.64
CA GLY A 191 17.04 31.33 12.11
C GLY A 191 18.46 31.11 12.67
N HIS A 192 19.29 32.15 12.69
CA HIS A 192 20.62 32.10 13.34
C HIS A 192 20.53 31.81 14.85
N PHE A 193 19.54 32.42 15.52
CA PHE A 193 19.20 32.08 16.90
C PHE A 193 18.87 30.58 17.04
N LEU A 194 18.11 29.98 16.13
CA LEU A 194 17.80 28.54 16.13
C LEU A 194 18.97 27.64 15.69
N GLY A 195 20.14 28.21 15.38
CA GLY A 195 21.32 27.47 14.93
C GLY A 195 21.36 27.17 13.44
N MET A 196 20.65 27.94 12.61
CA MET A 196 20.69 27.83 11.15
C MET A 196 21.75 28.74 10.51
N ALA A 197 22.20 28.31 9.34
CA ALA A 197 23.17 28.96 8.48
C ALA A 197 22.56 29.46 7.16
N HIS A 198 23.35 30.22 6.41
CA HIS A 198 22.90 30.98 5.25
C HIS A 198 22.63 30.16 3.98
N SER A 199 21.37 29.95 3.59
CA SER A 199 20.99 29.41 2.28
C SER A 199 21.61 30.20 1.12
N GLN A 200 21.90 29.54 -0.01
CA GLN A 200 22.54 30.15 -1.19
C GLN A 200 21.71 30.05 -2.48
N ASN A 201 20.40 29.85 -2.34
CA ASN A 201 19.47 29.87 -3.47
C ASN A 201 19.26 31.32 -3.96
N ALA A 202 20.02 31.73 -4.98
CA ALA A 202 20.16 33.13 -5.41
C ALA A 202 19.33 33.52 -6.64
N MET A 203 18.81 32.55 -7.40
CA MET A 203 18.17 32.77 -8.72
C MET A 203 16.75 32.16 -8.82
N HIS A 204 16.03 32.21 -7.71
CA HIS A 204 14.65 31.75 -7.58
C HIS A 204 13.71 32.96 -7.44
N SER A 205 12.44 32.85 -7.84
CA SER A 205 11.49 33.98 -7.76
C SER A 205 11.07 34.36 -6.33
N GLY A 206 11.54 33.61 -5.33
CA GLY A 206 11.51 33.93 -3.91
C GLY A 206 12.86 33.55 -3.31
N TYR A 207 13.55 34.51 -2.69
CA TYR A 207 14.79 34.23 -1.97
C TYR A 207 14.45 33.50 -0.67
N ALA A 208 15.25 32.51 -0.27
CA ALA A 208 15.11 31.88 1.03
C ALA A 208 15.21 32.93 2.16
N THR A 209 14.48 32.73 3.25
CA THR A 209 14.58 33.60 4.43
C THR A 209 16.03 33.67 4.92
N MET A 210 16.75 32.54 4.95
CA MET A 210 18.15 32.48 5.34
C MET A 210 19.15 32.91 4.25
N TYR A 211 18.72 33.50 3.14
CA TYR A 211 19.66 34.09 2.17
C TYR A 211 20.40 35.32 2.78
N PRO A 212 21.71 35.53 2.57
CA PRO A 212 22.51 36.54 3.31
C PRO A 212 22.19 38.02 3.05
N SER A 213 21.24 38.30 2.17
CA SER A 213 20.74 39.63 1.93
C SER A 213 19.22 39.64 1.78
N ILE A 214 18.61 40.76 2.16
CA ILE A 214 17.18 40.99 1.91
C ILE A 214 17.06 41.62 0.52
N GLU A 215 16.68 40.80 -0.45
CA GLU A 215 16.41 41.19 -1.84
C GLU A 215 14.89 41.32 -2.11
N SER A 216 14.02 40.64 -1.33
CA SER A 216 12.55 40.85 -1.33
C SER A 216 11.96 40.94 0.08
N LEU A 217 10.79 41.59 0.21
CA LEU A 217 9.99 41.60 1.44
C LEU A 217 9.19 40.30 1.66
N ASP A 218 9.25 39.35 0.72
CA ASP A 218 8.65 38.02 0.86
C ASP A 218 9.48 37.10 1.78
N GLN A 219 10.76 37.41 1.97
CA GLN A 219 11.67 36.71 2.91
C GLN A 219 11.22 36.75 4.38
N LYS A 220 10.14 37.49 4.70
CA LYS A 220 9.44 37.43 6.00
C LYS A 220 8.66 36.12 6.22
N THR A 221 8.49 35.30 5.20
CA THR A 221 7.91 33.95 5.28
C THR A 221 8.92 32.92 4.76
N LEU A 222 9.00 31.77 5.44
CA LEU A 222 9.96 30.70 5.13
C LEU A 222 9.69 30.06 3.77
N GLU A 223 10.74 29.81 2.99
CA GLU A 223 10.70 29.04 1.74
C GLU A 223 10.83 27.51 2.01
N PRO A 224 10.61 26.63 1.01
CA PRO A 224 10.81 25.18 1.15
C PRO A 224 12.21 24.79 1.67
N ASP A 225 13.25 25.51 1.24
CA ASP A 225 14.64 25.34 1.69
C ASP A 225 14.77 25.58 3.20
N ASP A 226 14.28 26.71 3.71
CA ASP A 226 14.31 27.06 5.14
C ASP A 226 13.55 26.03 6.00
N ARG A 227 12.37 25.60 5.53
CA ARG A 227 11.55 24.59 6.23
C ARG A 227 12.21 23.22 6.25
N ALA A 228 12.86 22.80 5.17
CA ALA A 228 13.63 21.56 5.13
C ALA A 228 14.85 21.65 6.06
N ALA A 229 15.60 22.75 6.01
CA ALA A 229 16.77 23.01 6.83
C ALA A 229 16.47 22.93 8.33
N ILE A 230 15.43 23.64 8.82
CA ILE A 230 15.07 23.59 10.25
C ILE A 230 14.50 22.21 10.66
N SER A 231 13.81 21.50 9.75
CA SER A 231 13.29 20.15 10.01
C SER A 231 14.39 19.09 10.00
N LEU A 232 15.49 19.29 9.28
CA LEU A 232 16.69 18.46 9.36
C LEU A 232 17.47 18.71 10.65
N LEU A 233 17.45 19.95 11.14
CA LEU A 233 18.12 20.35 12.37
C LEU A 233 17.38 19.84 13.62
N TYR A 234 16.04 19.88 13.59
CA TYR A 234 15.17 19.42 14.67
C TYR A 234 14.12 18.43 14.17
N PRO A 235 14.46 17.21 13.72
CA PRO A 235 13.48 16.32 13.08
C PRO A 235 12.39 15.86 14.04
N THR A 236 11.14 15.83 13.56
CA THR A 236 10.10 14.97 14.14
C THR A 236 10.41 13.50 13.88
N PRO A 237 9.94 12.54 14.72
CA PRO A 237 10.33 11.13 14.61
C PRO A 237 10.15 10.50 13.23
N ASP A 238 9.12 10.92 12.48
CA ASP A 238 8.80 10.41 11.16
C ASP A 238 9.40 11.24 10.00
N TYR A 239 9.95 12.43 10.25
CA TYR A 239 10.35 13.36 9.19
C TYR A 239 11.41 12.75 8.27
N LEU A 240 12.51 12.23 8.82
CA LEU A 240 13.61 11.61 8.05
C LEU A 240 13.16 10.36 7.27
N ALA A 241 12.10 9.68 7.72
CA ALA A 241 11.51 8.56 6.99
C ALA A 241 10.54 9.01 5.88
N SER A 242 10.04 10.24 5.93
CA SER A 242 9.13 10.83 4.93
C SER A 242 9.84 11.49 3.75
N VAL A 243 11.07 11.95 3.94
CA VAL A 243 11.92 12.63 2.93
C VAL A 243 12.99 11.70 2.38
N GLY A 244 13.60 12.09 1.25
CA GLY A 244 14.76 11.46 0.66
C GLY A 244 15.93 12.43 0.45
N PHE A 245 16.97 11.94 -0.21
CA PHE A 245 18.25 12.63 -0.36
C PHE A 245 18.78 12.49 -1.79
N ILE A 246 19.50 13.49 -2.28
CA ILE A 246 20.29 13.42 -3.53
C ILE A 246 21.76 13.60 -3.17
N SER A 247 22.64 12.70 -3.62
CA SER A 247 24.10 12.83 -3.45
C SER A 247 24.85 12.61 -4.76
N GLY A 248 25.94 13.34 -4.91
CA GLY A 248 26.57 13.55 -6.20
C GLY A 248 27.95 14.19 -6.13
N ALA A 249 28.48 14.56 -7.29
CA ALA A 249 29.72 15.31 -7.38
C ALA A 249 29.76 16.29 -8.57
N VAL A 250 30.31 17.49 -8.36
CA VAL A 250 30.55 18.51 -9.39
C VAL A 250 32.01 18.48 -9.84
N ARG A 251 32.23 18.51 -11.16
CA ARG A 251 33.56 18.48 -11.79
C ARG A 251 33.68 19.44 -12.95
N THR A 252 34.91 19.82 -13.32
CA THR A 252 35.19 20.55 -14.56
C THR A 252 35.18 19.61 -15.77
N GLY A 253 35.17 20.16 -16.98
CA GLY A 253 35.39 19.38 -18.22
C GLY A 253 36.71 18.63 -18.29
N GLY A 254 37.72 19.03 -17.50
CA GLY A 254 38.96 18.29 -17.28
C GLY A 254 38.85 17.14 -16.27
N ASN A 255 37.63 16.86 -15.76
CA ASN A 255 37.34 15.94 -14.65
C ASN A 255 37.98 16.35 -13.31
N GLU A 256 38.39 17.62 -13.18
CA GLU A 256 38.88 18.17 -11.92
C GLU A 256 37.71 18.42 -10.96
N LYS A 257 37.93 18.32 -9.65
CA LYS A 257 36.88 18.48 -8.64
C LYS A 257 36.57 19.96 -8.42
N VAL A 258 35.29 20.32 -8.30
CA VAL A 258 34.85 21.72 -8.05
C VAL A 258 34.28 21.85 -6.65
N SER A 259 34.84 22.74 -5.84
CA SER A 259 34.40 23.02 -4.46
C SER A 259 33.89 24.47 -4.33
N GLY A 260 33.07 24.76 -3.33
CA GLY A 260 32.60 26.13 -3.07
C GLY A 260 31.68 26.69 -4.17
N VAL A 261 30.79 25.84 -4.69
CA VAL A 261 29.69 26.19 -5.59
C VAL A 261 28.37 25.70 -4.99
N CYS A 262 27.25 26.37 -5.31
CA CYS A 262 25.94 25.96 -4.84
C CYS A 262 25.39 24.83 -5.73
N VAL A 263 24.72 23.83 -5.16
CA VAL A 263 23.94 22.85 -5.91
C VAL A 263 22.48 22.93 -5.45
N ILE A 264 21.57 23.07 -6.39
CA ILE A 264 20.15 23.29 -6.16
C ILE A 264 19.35 22.15 -6.80
N ALA A 265 18.46 21.54 -6.04
CA ALA A 265 17.44 20.62 -6.54
C ALA A 265 16.10 21.36 -6.61
N VAL A 266 15.51 21.44 -7.80
CA VAL A 266 14.22 22.08 -8.07
C VAL A 266 13.18 20.99 -8.34
N ASP A 267 12.10 20.95 -7.56
CA ASP A 267 10.98 20.03 -7.78
C ASP A 267 10.31 20.35 -9.12
N THR A 268 10.23 19.36 -10.01
CA THR A 268 9.72 19.55 -11.38
C THR A 268 8.20 19.71 -11.47
N ALA A 269 7.46 19.50 -10.38
CA ALA A 269 6.01 19.67 -10.30
C ALA A 269 5.60 20.96 -9.59
N THR A 270 6.26 21.32 -8.49
CA THR A 270 5.93 22.53 -7.70
C THR A 270 6.82 23.74 -8.03
N GLY A 271 8.05 23.50 -8.46
CA GLY A 271 9.09 24.53 -8.57
C GLY A 271 9.85 24.79 -7.27
N ASP A 272 9.56 24.08 -6.17
CA ASP A 272 10.25 24.26 -4.88
C ASP A 272 11.75 23.94 -5.00
N ALA A 273 12.63 24.83 -4.51
CA ALA A 273 14.08 24.59 -4.50
C ALA A 273 14.64 24.27 -3.11
N TYR A 274 15.72 23.49 -3.14
CA TYR A 274 16.51 23.06 -2.00
C TYR A 274 18.00 23.15 -2.36
N SER A 275 18.80 23.79 -1.52
CA SER A 275 20.19 24.17 -1.82
C SER A 275 21.21 23.47 -0.92
N THR A 276 22.46 23.35 -1.39
CA THR A 276 23.61 22.93 -0.58
C THR A 276 24.91 23.46 -1.21
N ILE A 277 26.04 23.33 -0.51
CA ILE A 277 27.36 23.74 -1.02
C ILE A 277 28.26 22.51 -1.19
N VAL A 278 28.96 22.46 -2.33
CA VAL A 278 29.89 21.36 -2.63
C VAL A 278 31.08 21.36 -1.66
N ASP A 279 31.41 20.17 -1.16
CA ASP A 279 32.40 19.84 -0.11
C ASP A 279 32.14 20.48 1.26
N TYR A 280 30.95 21.02 1.49
CA TYR A 280 30.62 21.66 2.75
C TYR A 280 30.14 20.67 3.82
N TYR A 281 29.24 19.76 3.43
CA TYR A 281 28.66 18.78 4.36
C TYR A 281 28.19 17.48 3.67
N SER A 282 28.96 16.98 2.70
CA SER A 282 28.59 15.85 1.82
C SER A 282 28.71 14.45 2.46
N GLY A 283 28.37 14.32 3.75
CA GLY A 283 28.28 13.02 4.44
C GLY A 283 29.61 12.33 4.73
N GLY A 284 30.72 13.07 4.70
CA GLY A 284 32.07 12.52 4.85
C GLY A 284 33.08 13.49 5.48
N HIS A 285 32.89 13.79 6.77
CA HIS A 285 33.88 14.42 7.67
C HIS A 285 34.17 15.92 7.46
N PRO A 286 33.93 16.75 8.50
CA PRO A 286 34.77 17.89 8.83
C PRO A 286 35.67 17.55 10.02
N ALA A 287 36.97 17.78 9.89
CA ALA A 287 37.93 17.70 11.00
C ALA A 287 38.44 19.12 11.28
N PHE A 288 37.95 19.76 12.32
CA PHE A 288 38.24 21.17 12.65
C PHE A 288 39.69 21.38 13.11
N GLN A 289 40.59 21.40 12.12
CA GLN A 289 41.98 21.90 12.15
C GLN A 289 42.68 21.78 10.78
N ASN A 290 42.13 21.01 9.84
CA ASN A 290 42.53 21.02 8.43
C ASN A 290 41.26 21.12 7.56
N PRO A 291 41.17 22.06 6.60
CA PRO A 291 40.04 22.08 5.67
C PRO A 291 39.99 20.73 4.92
N PRO A 292 38.81 20.14 4.71
CA PRO A 292 38.70 18.89 3.97
C PRO A 292 39.26 19.09 2.56
N ALA A 293 39.97 18.08 2.06
CA ALA A 293 40.50 18.14 0.71
C ALA A 293 39.34 18.26 -0.29
N ALA A 294 39.46 19.19 -1.25
CA ALA A 294 38.51 19.32 -2.36
C ALA A 294 38.17 17.93 -2.92
N ASN A 295 36.89 17.56 -2.83
CA ASN A 295 36.35 16.26 -3.21
C ASN A 295 35.32 16.36 -4.33
N GLY A 296 34.78 17.55 -4.55
CA GLY A 296 33.72 17.85 -5.51
C GLY A 296 32.37 17.29 -5.10
N THR A 297 32.16 16.85 -3.86
CA THR A 297 30.99 16.06 -3.45
C THR A 297 29.90 16.89 -2.79
N PHE A 298 28.63 16.60 -3.06
CA PHE A 298 27.48 17.28 -2.45
C PHE A 298 26.43 16.29 -1.95
N THR A 299 25.57 16.75 -1.03
CA THR A 299 24.35 16.02 -0.64
C THR A 299 23.25 17.01 -0.28
N ILE A 300 22.15 16.99 -1.05
CA ILE A 300 20.92 17.73 -0.76
C ILE A 300 20.00 16.81 0.04
N SER A 301 19.50 17.32 1.16
CA SER A 301 18.76 16.56 2.18
C SER A 301 17.36 17.13 2.38
N GLY A 302 16.45 16.37 3.01
CA GLY A 302 15.13 16.90 3.37
C GLY A 302 14.13 16.98 2.20
N LEU A 303 14.45 16.35 1.06
CA LEU A 303 13.66 16.44 -0.16
C LEU A 303 12.39 15.61 -0.08
N PRO A 304 11.19 16.18 -0.34
CA PRO A 304 9.97 15.39 -0.53
C PRO A 304 10.11 14.29 -1.60
N PRO A 305 9.29 13.22 -1.57
CA PRO A 305 9.31 12.20 -2.62
C PRO A 305 8.78 12.73 -3.95
N GLY A 306 9.69 13.08 -4.87
CA GLY A 306 9.36 13.73 -6.14
C GLY A 306 10.36 13.43 -7.27
N TYR A 307 10.33 14.30 -8.29
CA TYR A 307 11.31 14.32 -9.38
C TYR A 307 11.94 15.71 -9.43
N TYR A 308 13.26 15.76 -9.34
CA TYR A 308 14.02 17.00 -9.17
C TYR A 308 14.94 17.24 -10.36
N ALA A 309 14.91 18.44 -10.93
CA ALA A 309 15.99 18.92 -11.78
C ALA A 309 17.10 19.44 -10.86
N VAL A 310 18.35 18.99 -11.06
CA VAL A 310 19.47 19.39 -10.20
C VAL A 310 20.42 20.26 -11.01
N ARG A 311 20.81 21.43 -10.49
CA ARG A 311 21.78 22.32 -11.11
C ARG A 311 22.88 22.77 -10.15
N VAL A 312 24.01 23.19 -10.70
CA VAL A 312 25.04 23.95 -9.98
C VAL A 312 24.91 25.44 -10.33
N GLU A 313 25.18 26.32 -9.35
CA GLU A 313 25.22 27.78 -9.49
C GLU A 313 26.52 28.36 -8.89
N PRO A 314 27.05 29.46 -9.43
CA PRO A 314 28.18 30.18 -8.85
C PRO A 314 27.81 30.87 -7.53
N LEU A 315 28.73 30.87 -6.57
CA LEU A 315 28.60 31.73 -5.38
C LEU A 315 29.03 33.16 -5.71
N LEU A 316 28.23 34.12 -5.26
CA LEU A 316 28.59 35.54 -5.31
C LEU A 316 29.78 35.79 -4.37
N GLU A 317 30.87 36.36 -4.91
CA GLU A 317 32.14 36.53 -4.18
C GLU A 317 31.98 37.23 -2.82
N VAL A 318 31.02 38.15 -2.71
CA VAL A 318 30.74 38.90 -1.47
C VAL A 318 30.28 38.00 -0.30
N PHE A 319 29.60 36.89 -0.57
CA PHE A 319 29.11 35.96 0.47
C PHE A 319 30.16 34.94 0.93
N THR A 320 31.27 34.80 0.19
CA THR A 320 32.39 33.91 0.55
C THR A 320 33.17 34.35 1.78
N LYS A 321 33.01 35.62 2.22
CA LYS A 321 33.80 36.23 3.32
C LYS A 321 32.96 36.67 4.52
N GLY A 322 31.65 36.86 4.34
CA GLY A 322 30.75 37.43 5.36
C GLY A 322 29.57 36.56 5.79
N SER A 323 29.32 35.45 5.08
CA SER A 323 28.15 34.57 5.29
C SER A 323 28.54 33.18 5.82
N ALA A 324 29.74 33.07 6.40
CA ALA A 324 30.31 31.87 7.01
C ALA A 324 30.44 30.61 6.12
N ILE A 325 30.50 30.78 4.79
CA ILE A 325 30.71 29.69 3.81
C ILE A 325 32.20 29.38 3.62
N ALA A 326 32.81 28.80 4.66
CA ALA A 326 34.07 28.07 4.74
C ALA A 326 35.42 28.73 4.35
N SER A 327 36.42 28.51 5.21
CA SER A 327 37.80 28.99 5.12
C SER A 327 38.68 28.18 4.15
N TYR A 328 38.27 28.05 2.89
CA TYR A 328 39.12 27.44 1.86
C TYR A 328 40.24 28.39 1.40
N PRO A 329 41.53 28.00 1.44
CA PRO A 329 42.54 28.65 0.63
C PRO A 329 42.25 28.34 -0.84
N THR A 330 41.79 29.37 -1.57
CA THR A 330 41.32 29.42 -2.97
C THR A 330 41.97 28.42 -3.96
N PRO A 331 41.20 27.87 -4.93
CA PRO A 331 40.18 28.59 -5.71
C PRO A 331 38.74 28.27 -5.31
N ILE A 332 37.97 29.32 -4.99
CA ILE A 332 36.52 29.30 -5.01
C ILE A 332 36.13 29.51 -6.48
N ASN A 333 35.41 28.56 -7.09
CA ASN A 333 35.06 28.68 -8.51
C ASN A 333 33.79 29.53 -8.72
N THR A 334 33.87 30.83 -8.35
CA THR A 334 32.80 31.83 -8.53
C THR A 334 32.42 32.07 -9.99
N ASN A 335 33.21 31.57 -10.95
CA ASN A 335 33.00 31.73 -12.38
C ASN A 335 32.53 30.42 -13.05
N THR A 336 31.88 29.56 -12.27
CA THR A 336 31.13 28.40 -12.76
C THR A 336 29.85 28.90 -13.42
N ALA A 337 29.63 28.58 -14.69
CA ALA A 337 28.34 28.83 -15.32
C ALA A 337 27.26 27.95 -14.67
N ILE A 338 26.00 28.37 -14.69
CA ILE A 338 24.88 27.52 -14.27
C ILE A 338 24.95 26.23 -15.09
N GLU A 339 24.79 25.06 -14.48
CA GLU A 339 24.78 23.79 -15.22
C GLU A 339 23.78 22.78 -14.66
N TRP A 340 23.06 22.07 -15.53
CA TRP A 340 22.05 21.08 -15.13
C TRP A 340 22.57 19.66 -15.24
N TYR A 341 22.16 18.81 -14.30
CA TYR A 341 22.38 17.37 -14.39
C TYR A 341 21.58 16.77 -15.55
N ASN A 342 22.28 16.22 -16.53
CA ASN A 342 21.75 15.57 -17.72
C ASN A 342 22.09 14.07 -17.83
N SER A 343 22.54 13.46 -16.72
CA SER A 343 22.72 12.01 -16.57
C SER A 343 23.71 11.36 -17.54
N THR A 344 23.24 10.91 -18.70
CA THR A 344 24.08 10.27 -19.73
C THR A 344 24.40 11.21 -20.90
N GLY A 345 23.73 12.36 -20.97
CA GLY A 345 24.15 13.49 -21.79
C GLY A 345 25.32 14.27 -21.17
N GLU A 346 25.49 14.12 -19.85
CA GLU A 346 26.41 14.91 -19.01
C GLU A 346 27.82 15.09 -19.63
N SER A 347 28.18 16.35 -19.91
CA SER A 347 29.43 16.73 -20.54
C SER A 347 29.76 18.20 -20.29
N ALA A 348 31.03 18.57 -20.47
CA ALA A 348 31.43 19.98 -20.55
C ALA A 348 31.60 20.48 -22.00
N ASP A 349 31.19 19.67 -22.98
CA ASP A 349 31.05 20.05 -24.39
C ASP A 349 29.59 20.45 -24.66
N LEU A 350 29.37 21.76 -24.80
CA LEU A 350 28.08 22.40 -25.11
C LEU A 350 27.35 21.85 -26.36
N LEU A 351 28.03 21.09 -27.23
CA LEU A 351 27.41 20.42 -28.37
C LEU A 351 26.75 19.08 -28.00
N LEU A 352 27.24 18.45 -26.93
CA LEU A 352 26.76 17.18 -26.38
C LEU A 352 25.79 17.41 -25.23
N ASP A 353 26.13 18.37 -24.35
CA ASP A 353 25.38 18.74 -23.16
C ASP A 353 25.05 20.23 -23.17
N ASN A 354 23.84 20.55 -23.62
CA ASN A 354 23.40 21.94 -23.73
C ASN A 354 22.87 22.41 -22.38
N TRP A 355 23.16 23.66 -22.01
CA TRP A 355 22.71 24.39 -20.81
C TRP A 355 21.22 24.31 -20.42
N ASN A 356 20.33 23.71 -21.23
CA ASN A 356 18.91 23.52 -20.91
C ASN A 356 18.53 22.05 -20.75
N ASP A 357 19.37 21.11 -21.19
CA ASP A 357 19.04 19.69 -21.17
C ASP A 357 19.29 19.16 -19.75
N PHE A 358 18.24 18.61 -19.13
CA PHE A 358 18.30 18.05 -17.79
C PHE A 358 17.55 16.72 -17.73
N THR A 359 18.00 15.83 -16.85
CA THR A 359 17.35 14.55 -16.57
C THR A 359 16.82 14.55 -15.13
N PRO A 360 15.50 14.50 -14.90
CA PRO A 360 14.93 14.52 -13.56
C PRO A 360 15.43 13.37 -12.67
N VAL A 361 16.02 13.72 -11.53
CA VAL A 361 16.45 12.80 -10.47
C VAL A 361 15.24 12.41 -9.64
N ARG A 362 14.91 11.11 -9.59
CA ARG A 362 13.79 10.63 -8.77
C ARG A 362 14.21 10.44 -7.32
N VAL A 363 13.53 11.12 -6.41
CA VAL A 363 13.67 10.94 -4.95
C VAL A 363 12.60 9.99 -4.40
N ARG A 364 12.91 9.30 -3.31
CA ARG A 364 11.97 8.45 -2.55
C ARG A 364 12.18 8.65 -1.06
N ALA A 365 11.10 8.52 -0.29
CA ALA A 365 11.12 8.55 1.17
C ALA A 365 12.09 7.48 1.73
N GLY A 366 12.99 7.89 2.64
CA GLY A 366 14.01 7.05 3.27
C GLY A 366 15.21 6.66 2.40
N ASP A 367 15.22 6.97 1.10
CA ASP A 367 16.29 6.58 0.16
C ASP A 367 17.24 7.75 -0.16
N THR A 368 18.53 7.45 -0.37
CA THR A 368 19.49 8.35 -1.02
C THR A 368 19.68 7.99 -2.48
N THR A 369 19.35 8.92 -3.38
CA THR A 369 19.67 8.81 -4.81
C THR A 369 21.12 9.22 -5.01
N LYS A 370 21.95 8.29 -5.50
CA LYS A 370 23.41 8.46 -5.63
C LYS A 370 23.82 8.64 -7.09
N ASN A 371 25.08 9.04 -7.29
CA ASN A 371 25.74 9.17 -8.59
C ASN A 371 25.20 10.30 -9.50
N VAL A 372 24.67 11.37 -8.90
CA VAL A 372 24.36 12.61 -9.64
C VAL A 372 25.67 13.37 -9.89
N ALA A 373 26.37 13.02 -10.96
CA ALA A 373 27.61 13.70 -11.35
C ALA A 373 27.29 14.86 -12.29
N ILE A 374 27.73 16.08 -11.96
CA ILE A 374 27.55 17.29 -12.77
C ILE A 374 28.92 17.71 -13.35
N PHE A 375 28.99 18.01 -14.64
CA PHE A 375 30.19 18.49 -15.32
C PHE A 375 30.01 19.94 -15.79
N THR A 376 30.60 20.90 -15.07
CA THR A 376 30.47 22.32 -15.37
C THR A 376 30.93 22.62 -16.81
N ASN A 377 30.03 23.16 -17.63
CA ASN A 377 30.38 23.59 -18.98
C ASN A 377 31.53 24.62 -18.98
N GLN A 378 32.36 24.60 -20.03
CA GLN A 378 33.57 25.42 -20.09
C GLN A 378 33.23 26.92 -20.24
N SER A 379 33.29 27.67 -19.13
CA SER A 379 32.91 29.10 -19.07
C SER A 379 33.88 30.07 -19.76
N ALA A 380 34.95 29.59 -20.40
CA ALA A 380 36.11 30.39 -20.79
C ALA A 380 35.92 31.38 -21.97
N LEU A 381 34.74 31.47 -22.60
CA LEU A 381 34.58 32.14 -23.91
C LEU A 381 33.36 33.06 -24.07
N THR A 382 32.45 33.13 -23.08
CA THR A 382 31.22 33.94 -23.18
C THR A 382 31.46 35.42 -22.91
N THR A 383 30.89 36.28 -23.74
CA THR A 383 30.77 37.74 -23.51
C THR A 383 29.29 38.09 -23.52
N GLU A 384 28.76 38.50 -22.36
CA GLU A 384 27.41 39.06 -22.28
C GLU A 384 27.36 40.43 -22.97
N VAL A 385 26.27 40.68 -23.71
CA VAL A 385 26.01 41.99 -24.31
C VAL A 385 24.67 42.51 -23.81
N THR A 386 24.74 43.50 -22.92
CA THR A 386 23.59 44.35 -22.59
C THR A 386 23.34 45.38 -23.69
N HIS A 387 22.09 45.82 -23.80
CA HIS A 387 21.59 46.65 -24.90
C HIS A 387 22.35 47.98 -25.05
N HIS A 388 22.96 48.21 -26.22
CA HIS A 388 23.64 49.47 -26.52
C HIS A 388 22.65 50.53 -27.02
N GLN A 389 22.05 51.28 -26.10
CA GLN A 389 21.62 52.71 -26.17
C GLN A 389 20.72 52.97 -24.95
N GLY A 390 20.88 54.13 -24.31
CA GLY A 390 20.34 54.38 -22.96
C GLY A 390 18.81 54.43 -22.88
N GLY A 391 18.23 53.49 -22.15
CA GLY A 391 16.81 53.40 -21.81
C GLY A 391 16.56 52.22 -20.86
N LEU A 392 15.53 52.32 -20.02
CA LEU A 392 15.10 51.21 -19.16
C LEU A 392 14.69 50.00 -20.03
N GLY A 393 14.98 48.78 -19.57
CA GLY A 393 14.81 47.56 -20.36
C GLY A 393 13.39 47.37 -20.89
N SER A 394 13.26 46.93 -22.14
CA SER A 394 11.98 46.84 -22.84
C SER A 394 11.08 45.73 -22.27
N TYR A 395 9.96 46.13 -21.66
CA TYR A 395 8.98 45.23 -21.05
C TYR A 395 8.03 44.59 -22.07
N LEU A 396 7.64 43.34 -21.84
CA LEU A 396 6.56 42.65 -22.58
C LEU A 396 5.69 41.87 -21.58
N GLU A 397 4.43 42.27 -21.42
CA GLU A 397 3.43 41.56 -20.60
C GLU A 397 2.73 40.47 -21.45
N LEU A 398 2.65 39.24 -20.95
CA LEU A 398 1.98 38.11 -21.61
C LEU A 398 0.84 37.56 -20.75
N PRO A 399 -0.40 37.40 -21.24
CA PRO A 399 -1.47 36.84 -20.43
C PRO A 399 -1.29 35.33 -20.19
N VAL A 400 -1.99 34.84 -19.16
CA VAL A 400 -2.07 33.44 -18.68
C VAL A 400 -2.29 32.37 -19.78
N PRO A 401 -2.04 31.07 -19.49
CA PRO A 401 -2.20 29.96 -20.43
C PRO A 401 -3.53 30.02 -21.19
N GLY A 402 -3.44 30.24 -22.51
CA GLY A 402 -4.59 30.50 -23.39
C GLY A 402 -4.44 31.74 -24.27
N ALA A 403 -3.45 32.62 -24.03
CA ALA A 403 -3.19 33.77 -24.89
C ALA A 403 -2.32 33.44 -26.13
N ASN A 404 -2.71 34.00 -27.28
CA ASN A 404 -2.00 33.82 -28.55
C ASN A 404 -0.89 34.86 -28.72
N ILE A 405 0.37 34.41 -28.81
CA ILE A 405 1.53 35.25 -29.11
C ILE A 405 1.87 35.09 -30.60
N THR A 406 1.55 36.09 -31.40
CA THR A 406 1.73 36.02 -32.87
C THR A 406 3.13 36.39 -33.35
N SER A 407 3.79 37.40 -32.76
CA SER A 407 5.22 37.69 -32.95
C SER A 407 5.71 38.84 -32.07
N TYR A 408 6.87 38.69 -31.42
CA TYR A 408 7.68 39.80 -30.86
C TYR A 408 9.10 39.72 -31.43
N ALA A 409 9.74 40.83 -31.76
CA ALA A 409 11.11 40.83 -32.29
C ALA A 409 11.98 42.02 -31.85
N ASN A 410 13.22 41.73 -31.43
CA ASN A 410 14.25 42.71 -31.06
C ASN A 410 15.46 42.67 -32.01
N ARG A 411 16.14 43.81 -32.15
CA ARG A 411 17.36 44.00 -32.96
C ARG A 411 18.60 43.93 -32.06
N PHE A 412 19.63 43.24 -32.54
CA PHE A 412 20.91 43.07 -31.84
C PHE A 412 22.09 43.35 -32.79
N THR A 413 23.22 43.74 -32.21
CA THR A 413 24.50 43.93 -32.92
C THR A 413 25.54 42.99 -32.32
N ALA A 414 26.24 42.22 -33.16
CA ALA A 414 27.29 41.31 -32.71
C ALA A 414 28.52 42.09 -32.21
N PRO A 415 29.07 41.81 -31.00
CA PRO A 415 30.18 42.56 -30.42
C PRO A 415 31.54 42.19 -31.05
N THR A 416 31.66 40.95 -31.50
CA THR A 416 32.89 40.30 -31.96
C THR A 416 32.56 39.33 -33.09
N ASN A 417 33.59 38.83 -33.80
CA ASN A 417 33.41 37.74 -34.75
C ASN A 417 33.12 36.44 -33.98
N GLY A 418 32.01 35.75 -34.25
CA GLY A 418 31.67 34.51 -33.56
C GLY A 418 30.31 33.93 -33.95
N SER A 419 30.02 32.72 -33.45
CA SER A 419 28.70 32.09 -33.61
C SER A 419 27.77 32.49 -32.46
N LEU A 420 26.49 32.73 -32.76
CA LEU A 420 25.45 32.79 -31.72
C LEU A 420 25.19 31.38 -31.19
N VAL A 421 25.50 31.16 -29.91
CA VAL A 421 25.34 29.85 -29.24
C VAL A 421 24.15 29.77 -28.29
N GLY A 422 23.58 30.92 -27.89
CA GLY A 422 22.38 30.94 -27.07
C GLY A 422 21.88 32.31 -26.70
N MET A 423 20.87 32.34 -25.84
CA MET A 423 20.20 33.54 -25.37
C MET A 423 19.78 33.36 -23.92
N LYS A 424 19.84 34.44 -23.14
CA LYS A 424 19.19 34.49 -21.83
C LYS A 424 17.78 35.04 -22.02
N LEU A 425 16.76 34.23 -21.70
CA LEU A 425 15.34 34.55 -21.83
C LEU A 425 14.70 34.47 -20.44
N LEU A 426 14.88 35.50 -19.62
CA LEU A 426 14.38 35.50 -18.24
C LEU A 426 12.86 35.67 -18.22
N PHE A 427 12.13 34.65 -17.76
CA PHE A 427 10.69 34.69 -17.53
C PHE A 427 10.41 35.07 -16.07
N LEU A 428 9.73 36.19 -15.84
CA LEU A 428 9.20 36.58 -14.52
C LEU A 428 7.68 36.41 -14.51
N SER A 429 7.21 35.29 -13.94
CA SER A 429 5.83 35.12 -13.49
C SER A 429 5.73 34.07 -12.38
N PRO A 430 4.85 34.27 -11.39
CA PRO A 430 4.44 33.18 -10.51
C PRO A 430 3.76 32.06 -11.31
N SER A 431 4.05 30.82 -10.92
CA SER A 431 3.16 29.66 -11.06
C SER A 431 2.61 29.36 -12.46
N VAL A 432 3.47 28.91 -13.37
CA VAL A 432 3.04 28.22 -14.61
C VAL A 432 3.52 26.78 -14.60
N THR A 433 2.62 25.83 -14.35
CA THR A 433 2.84 24.41 -14.64
C THR A 433 2.60 24.19 -16.15
N PRO A 434 3.62 23.88 -16.98
CA PRO A 434 3.43 23.94 -18.43
C PRO A 434 2.77 22.67 -18.99
N VAL A 435 1.48 22.77 -19.35
CA VAL A 435 0.69 21.64 -19.91
C VAL A 435 0.84 21.55 -21.43
N GLY A 436 2.04 21.15 -21.88
CA GLY A 436 2.34 20.83 -23.27
C GLY A 436 2.44 22.03 -24.24
N GLY A 437 3.24 21.86 -25.30
CA GLY A 437 3.49 22.89 -26.32
C GLY A 437 4.94 23.39 -26.34
N SER A 438 5.19 24.40 -27.16
CA SER A 438 6.52 24.97 -27.39
C SER A 438 6.46 26.40 -27.89
N PHE A 439 7.50 27.17 -27.58
CA PHE A 439 7.82 28.41 -28.27
C PHE A 439 8.86 28.16 -29.35
N THR A 440 8.85 28.97 -30.40
CA THR A 440 9.78 28.89 -31.52
C THR A 440 10.46 30.23 -31.69
N VAL A 441 11.78 30.23 -31.50
CA VAL A 441 12.67 31.39 -31.63
C VAL A 441 13.33 31.34 -33.00
N THR A 442 13.23 32.41 -33.78
CA THR A 442 13.79 32.49 -35.14
C THR A 442 14.74 33.66 -35.27
N VAL A 443 15.92 33.42 -35.83
CA VAL A 443 16.97 34.42 -36.03
C VAL A 443 17.05 34.80 -37.51
N TYR A 444 17.07 36.10 -37.80
CA TYR A 444 17.06 36.67 -39.15
C TYR A 444 18.30 37.55 -39.36
N SER A 445 19.01 37.36 -40.47
CA SER A 445 20.16 38.23 -40.80
C SER A 445 19.70 39.64 -41.11
N ASN A 446 20.36 40.68 -40.59
CA ASN A 446 20.29 42.02 -41.17
C ASN A 446 21.64 42.39 -41.82
N LYS A 447 22.01 41.63 -42.85
CA LYS A 447 23.24 41.86 -43.60
C LYS A 447 23.21 43.26 -44.20
N ALA A 448 24.16 44.11 -43.81
CA ALA A 448 24.09 45.56 -43.94
C ALA A 448 23.66 46.03 -45.35
N GLY A 449 22.49 46.68 -45.43
CA GLY A 449 21.96 47.21 -46.71
C GLY A 449 20.44 47.40 -46.76
N SER A 450 19.65 46.73 -45.91
CA SER A 450 18.19 46.92 -45.88
C SER A 450 17.72 47.74 -44.66
N LEU A 451 17.22 48.95 -44.92
CA LEU A 451 16.37 49.69 -43.99
C LEU A 451 14.87 49.31 -44.13
N ALA A 452 14.57 48.20 -44.84
CA ALA A 452 13.23 47.79 -45.22
C ALA A 452 12.94 46.34 -44.79
N GLY A 453 12.28 46.20 -43.63
CA GLY A 453 11.76 44.94 -43.11
C GLY A 453 12.82 43.96 -42.59
N ILE A 454 12.37 43.01 -41.78
CA ILE A 454 13.17 41.83 -41.40
C ILE A 454 13.50 41.08 -42.70
N PRO A 455 14.77 40.86 -43.06
CA PRO A 455 15.08 40.14 -44.29
C PRO A 455 14.57 38.70 -44.23
N ASN A 456 13.96 38.22 -45.33
CA ASN A 456 13.41 36.86 -45.46
C ASN A 456 14.44 35.71 -45.31
N ASN A 457 15.70 36.03 -45.01
CA ASN A 457 16.79 35.08 -44.81
C ASN A 457 16.85 34.69 -43.32
N VAL A 458 16.04 33.69 -42.97
CA VAL A 458 16.12 32.97 -41.69
C VAL A 458 17.50 32.32 -41.60
N LEU A 459 18.30 32.76 -40.63
CA LEU A 459 19.60 32.16 -40.31
C LEU A 459 19.42 30.84 -39.56
N GLY A 460 18.35 30.72 -38.78
CA GLY A 460 17.84 29.45 -38.27
C GLY A 460 16.76 29.64 -37.22
N THR A 461 16.27 28.52 -36.71
CA THR A 461 15.09 28.45 -35.85
C THR A 461 15.30 27.40 -34.77
N VAL A 462 14.91 27.69 -33.53
CA VAL A 462 14.88 26.73 -32.41
C VAL A 462 13.48 26.64 -31.85
N THR A 463 12.95 25.42 -31.78
CA THR A 463 11.73 25.13 -31.05
C THR A 463 12.10 24.65 -29.64
N ILE A 464 11.55 25.32 -28.64
CA ILE A 464 11.83 25.08 -27.23
C ILE A 464 10.52 24.61 -26.58
N PRO A 465 10.41 23.31 -26.28
CA PRO A 465 9.31 22.75 -25.50
C PRO A 465 9.15 23.47 -24.16
N TYR A 466 7.90 23.72 -23.73
CA TYR A 466 7.64 24.40 -22.46
C TYR A 466 8.14 23.62 -21.22
N LYS A 467 8.49 22.34 -21.34
CA LYS A 467 9.13 21.55 -20.26
C LYS A 467 10.46 22.14 -19.76
N TYR A 468 11.10 22.99 -20.58
CA TYR A 468 12.34 23.70 -20.25
C TYR A 468 12.07 25.04 -19.53
N LEU A 469 10.79 25.39 -19.30
CA LEU A 469 10.39 26.50 -18.46
C LEU A 469 9.93 25.96 -17.10
N MET A 470 10.80 26.02 -16.11
CA MET A 470 10.42 25.71 -14.73
C MET A 470 9.70 26.90 -14.12
N GLY A 471 8.57 26.64 -13.45
CA GLY A 471 7.83 27.67 -12.72
C GLY A 471 8.69 28.30 -11.62
N ASN A 472 8.46 29.58 -11.33
CA ASN A 472 9.15 30.32 -10.26
C ASN A 472 10.69 30.40 -10.42
N GLN A 473 11.26 30.09 -11.60
CA GLN A 473 12.70 30.15 -11.87
C GLN A 473 13.08 31.33 -12.78
N GLU A 474 14.28 31.87 -12.57
CA GLU A 474 15.04 32.41 -13.70
C GLU A 474 15.36 31.25 -14.66
N ASN A 475 14.83 31.31 -15.88
CA ASN A 475 15.08 30.29 -16.90
C ASN A 475 16.12 30.81 -17.91
N GLU A 476 17.33 30.25 -17.93
CA GLU A 476 18.31 30.52 -18.99
C GLU A 476 18.14 29.51 -20.13
N ILE A 477 18.11 29.96 -21.39
CA ILE A 477 17.58 29.14 -22.49
C ILE A 477 18.41 29.25 -23.76
N TRP A 478 19.45 28.44 -23.80
CA TRP A 478 20.44 28.39 -24.85
C TRP A 478 19.90 27.70 -26.11
N LEU A 479 20.09 28.37 -27.25
CA LEU A 479 19.40 28.07 -28.51
C LEU A 479 20.11 26.96 -29.30
N ARG A 480 19.91 25.71 -28.89
CA ARG A 480 20.38 24.54 -29.64
C ARG A 480 19.63 24.38 -30.97
N GLY A 481 20.37 24.20 -32.08
CA GLY A 481 19.78 23.77 -33.35
C GLY A 481 19.37 24.88 -34.33
N ILE A 482 19.92 26.11 -34.19
CA ILE A 482 19.89 27.14 -35.25
C ILE A 482 20.71 26.65 -36.46
N GLY A 483 20.18 25.72 -37.25
CA GLY A 483 20.78 25.24 -38.49
C GLY A 483 22.26 24.85 -38.39
N ALA A 484 23.05 25.32 -39.35
CA ALA A 484 24.51 25.35 -39.24
C ALA A 484 24.94 26.58 -38.41
N PRO A 485 26.09 26.54 -37.70
CA PRO A 485 26.52 27.62 -36.81
C PRO A 485 26.45 29.00 -37.47
N VAL A 486 25.57 29.84 -36.93
CA VAL A 486 25.31 31.17 -37.47
C VAL A 486 26.40 32.11 -37.01
N ASN A 487 27.41 32.27 -37.86
CA ASN A 487 28.54 33.14 -37.63
C ASN A 487 28.21 34.59 -38.03
N PHE A 488 28.42 35.50 -37.09
CA PHE A 488 28.31 36.95 -37.27
C PHE A 488 29.71 37.56 -37.29
N ASN A 489 29.87 38.63 -38.06
CA ASN A 489 31.02 39.51 -37.98
C ASN A 489 30.80 40.57 -36.87
N ALA A 490 31.88 41.08 -36.28
CA ALA A 490 31.81 42.20 -35.34
C ALA A 490 31.10 43.41 -35.99
N GLY A 491 30.08 43.94 -35.34
CA GLY A 491 29.22 45.01 -35.86
C GLY A 491 28.09 44.55 -36.79
N GLU A 492 27.96 43.26 -37.10
CA GLU A 492 26.86 42.74 -37.92
C GLU A 492 25.55 42.72 -37.11
N GLU A 493 24.44 43.10 -37.76
CA GLU A 493 23.13 43.19 -37.14
C GLU A 493 22.24 41.99 -37.45
N PHE A 494 21.37 41.66 -36.51
CA PHE A 494 20.34 40.64 -36.70
C PHE A 494 19.09 40.92 -35.86
N HIS A 495 18.02 40.22 -36.20
CA HIS A 495 16.76 40.26 -35.48
C HIS A 495 16.41 38.88 -34.96
N ILE A 496 15.77 38.82 -33.79
CA ILE A 496 15.30 37.59 -33.17
C ILE A 496 13.80 37.73 -32.95
N ALA A 497 13.00 36.77 -33.42
CA ALA A 497 11.56 36.74 -33.19
C ALA A 497 11.13 35.51 -32.37
N VAL A 498 10.12 35.66 -31.50
CA VAL A 498 9.51 34.56 -30.74
C VAL A 498 8.05 34.35 -31.17
N THR A 499 7.65 33.09 -31.35
CA THR A 499 6.32 32.63 -31.76
C THR A 499 5.88 31.42 -30.93
N ASN A 500 4.58 31.07 -30.91
CA ASN A 500 4.07 29.89 -30.19
C ASN A 500 3.39 28.86 -31.12
N SER A 501 3.11 27.66 -30.60
CA SER A 501 2.53 26.55 -31.37
C SER A 501 1.01 26.60 -31.61
N LEU A 502 0.30 27.68 -31.24
CA LEU A 502 -1.18 27.72 -31.23
C LEU A 502 -1.82 28.45 -32.43
N GLY A 503 -1.05 29.21 -33.21
CA GLY A 503 -1.53 29.81 -34.46
C GLY A 503 -2.18 31.20 -34.32
N THR A 504 -2.59 31.74 -35.47
CA THR A 504 -2.76 33.18 -35.72
C THR A 504 -3.94 33.85 -34.99
N LEU A 505 -3.71 35.05 -34.45
CA LEU A 505 -4.76 35.98 -34.01
C LEU A 505 -4.89 37.18 -34.96
N VAL A 506 -6.12 37.55 -35.29
CA VAL A 506 -6.48 38.79 -36.01
C VAL A 506 -6.54 39.95 -35.01
N ILE A 507 -5.79 41.03 -35.28
CA ILE A 507 -5.82 42.24 -34.45
C ILE A 507 -7.06 43.09 -34.83
N PRO A 508 -7.94 43.46 -33.89
CA PRO A 508 -8.96 44.47 -34.13
C PRO A 508 -8.31 45.84 -34.27
N THR A 509 -8.66 46.60 -35.31
CA THR A 509 -8.30 48.01 -35.40
C THR A 509 -9.16 48.83 -34.44
N ASP A 510 -8.60 49.21 -33.30
CA ASP A 510 -9.15 50.31 -32.50
C ASP A 510 -8.80 51.64 -33.21
N ASP A 511 -9.80 52.48 -33.47
CA ASP A 511 -9.74 53.56 -34.46
C ASP A 511 -9.36 54.93 -33.87
N GLY A 512 -9.17 54.99 -32.55
CA GLY A 512 -8.28 55.94 -31.89
C GLY A 512 -8.88 57.31 -31.56
N SER A 513 -9.07 57.54 -30.26
CA SER A 513 -8.87 58.86 -29.63
C SER A 513 -8.42 58.62 -28.18
N ASN A 514 -7.50 59.38 -27.58
CA ASN A 514 -7.02 60.72 -27.91
C ASN A 514 -5.61 61.01 -27.32
N THR A 515 -4.69 61.59 -28.12
CA THR A 515 -3.47 62.36 -27.72
C THR A 515 -2.41 61.74 -26.77
N GLN A 516 -1.10 61.77 -27.03
CA GLN A 516 -0.30 62.81 -27.71
C GLN A 516 0.85 62.26 -28.60
N ASN A 517 1.03 62.87 -29.79
CA ASN A 517 2.30 63.23 -30.49
C ASN A 517 3.62 62.58 -29.97
N ARG A 518 4.46 61.87 -30.75
CA ARG A 518 4.89 61.98 -32.17
C ARG A 518 5.53 60.63 -32.63
N SER A 519 5.76 60.26 -33.90
CA SER A 519 5.27 60.71 -35.23
C SER A 519 5.63 59.69 -36.33
N SER A 520 4.97 59.79 -37.49
CA SER A 520 5.36 59.28 -38.82
C SER A 520 6.05 57.91 -38.97
N TYR A 521 5.26 56.85 -39.23
CA TYR A 521 5.66 55.76 -40.13
C TYR A 521 4.53 55.39 -41.10
N LYS A 522 4.73 55.80 -42.37
CA LYS A 522 3.80 55.63 -43.50
C LYS A 522 3.94 54.22 -44.10
N THR A 523 2.84 53.71 -44.66
CA THR A 523 2.70 52.33 -45.10
C THR A 523 3.47 51.98 -46.38
N ILE A 524 4.29 50.93 -46.31
CA ILE A 524 4.70 50.08 -47.44
C ILE A 524 4.65 48.62 -46.95
N SER A 525 3.99 47.75 -47.74
CA SER A 525 4.04 46.28 -47.74
C SER A 525 4.78 45.55 -46.59
N GLY A 526 4.06 45.26 -45.49
CA GLY A 526 4.37 44.15 -44.57
C GLY A 526 5.50 44.38 -43.56
N TRP A 527 5.15 44.29 -42.26
CA TRP A 527 6.03 44.44 -41.08
C TRP A 527 6.53 45.87 -40.81
N LYS A 528 5.92 46.52 -39.82
CA LYS A 528 6.44 47.74 -39.20
C LYS A 528 7.46 47.36 -38.12
N ASN A 529 8.48 48.20 -37.95
CA ASN A 529 9.26 48.23 -36.71
C ASN A 529 8.29 48.49 -35.55
N PHE A 530 8.31 47.62 -34.53
CA PHE A 530 7.54 47.86 -33.31
C PHE A 530 8.20 49.02 -32.54
N PRO A 531 7.42 49.97 -31.99
CA PRO A 531 7.96 50.96 -31.05
C PRO A 531 8.39 50.26 -29.77
N ASP A 532 9.43 50.78 -29.11
CA ASP A 532 9.84 50.34 -27.78
C ASP A 532 8.72 50.58 -26.76
N GLY A 533 8.04 49.50 -26.34
CA GLY A 533 7.12 49.46 -25.20
C GLY A 533 5.78 50.20 -25.36
N VAL A 534 4.67 49.46 -25.30
CA VAL A 534 3.38 49.99 -24.85
C VAL A 534 2.86 49.07 -23.73
N PRO A 535 2.83 49.52 -22.46
CA PRO A 535 2.28 48.73 -21.36
C PRO A 535 0.75 48.69 -21.47
N GLY A 536 0.11 47.56 -21.16
CA GLY A 536 -1.27 47.38 -21.58
C GLY A 536 -1.99 46.08 -21.22
N GLY A 537 -1.55 45.31 -20.22
CA GLY A 537 -2.40 44.25 -19.67
C GLY A 537 -1.72 43.33 -18.68
N THR A 538 -2.35 43.09 -17.54
CA THR A 538 -1.89 42.17 -16.47
C THR A 538 -1.38 40.84 -17.02
N GLY A 539 -0.05 40.65 -16.99
CA GLY A 539 0.61 39.49 -17.61
C GLY A 539 2.09 39.30 -17.21
N VAL A 540 2.60 38.11 -17.52
CA VAL A 540 3.98 37.61 -17.33
C VAL A 540 5.00 38.50 -18.05
N THR A 541 6.09 38.87 -17.38
CA THR A 541 7.17 39.67 -18.01
C THR A 541 8.27 38.77 -18.55
N ILE A 542 8.75 39.01 -19.78
CA ILE A 542 9.98 38.40 -20.32
C ILE A 542 11.08 39.45 -20.51
N TRP A 543 12.28 39.19 -19.99
CA TRP A 543 13.50 39.91 -20.36
C TRP A 543 14.31 39.08 -21.36
N MET A 544 14.98 39.74 -22.31
CA MET A 544 15.79 39.08 -23.33
C MET A 544 17.19 39.70 -23.37
N THR A 545 18.22 38.89 -23.14
CA THR A 545 19.64 39.27 -23.27
C THR A 545 20.34 38.31 -24.21
N ALA A 546 21.03 38.83 -25.22
CA ALA A 546 21.81 38.01 -26.16
C ALA A 546 23.22 37.78 -25.60
N VAL A 547 23.65 36.53 -25.56
CA VAL A 547 24.99 36.15 -25.09
C VAL A 547 25.78 35.57 -26.27
N TYR A 548 26.98 36.10 -26.49
CA TYR A 548 27.86 35.67 -27.57
C TYR A 548 29.02 34.87 -26.99
N THR A 549 29.57 33.95 -27.78
CA THR A 549 30.81 33.26 -27.42
C THR A 549 31.73 33.17 -28.62
N THR A 550 33.04 33.12 -28.36
CA THR A 550 34.04 32.88 -29.41
C THR A 550 34.41 31.40 -29.45
N VAL A 551 33.55 30.56 -30.04
CA VAL A 551 33.78 29.09 -30.07
C VAL A 551 35.07 28.77 -30.83
N THR A 552 36.09 28.31 -30.09
CA THR A 552 37.04 27.33 -30.63
C THR A 552 36.37 25.97 -30.49
N ALA A 553 36.31 25.17 -31.56
CA ALA A 553 35.66 23.86 -31.51
C ALA A 553 36.26 23.00 -30.39
N GLY A 554 35.40 22.48 -29.51
CA GLY A 554 35.81 21.65 -28.38
C GLY A 554 36.67 20.46 -28.81
N SER A 555 37.61 20.05 -27.95
CA SER A 555 38.41 18.85 -28.18
C SER A 555 37.51 17.63 -28.34
N PRO A 556 37.72 16.74 -29.34
CA PRO A 556 36.88 15.56 -29.54
C PRO A 556 36.76 14.72 -28.26
N GLN A 557 35.53 14.51 -27.78
CA GLN A 557 35.24 13.86 -26.50
C GLN A 557 34.29 12.68 -26.69
N ALA A 558 34.59 11.56 -26.01
CA ALA A 558 33.70 10.40 -25.97
C ALA A 558 32.59 10.62 -24.94
N ALA A 559 31.40 10.07 -25.19
CA ALA A 559 30.31 10.03 -24.21
C ALA A 559 29.82 8.59 -24.02
N LEU A 560 29.25 8.29 -22.85
CA LEU A 560 28.75 6.95 -22.53
C LEU A 560 27.30 7.07 -22.02
N ASN A 561 26.36 6.64 -22.86
CA ASN A 561 24.98 6.45 -22.47
C ASN A 561 24.68 4.96 -22.30
N ALA A 562 23.92 4.59 -21.27
CA ALA A 562 23.58 3.23 -20.94
C ALA A 562 22.07 3.11 -20.67
N SER A 563 21.36 2.30 -21.47
CA SER A 563 19.90 2.15 -21.37
C SER A 563 19.47 0.67 -21.46
N PRO A 564 18.64 0.16 -20.53
CA PRO A 564 18.04 0.88 -19.40
C PRO A 564 19.01 1.07 -18.22
N ASN A 565 18.93 2.20 -17.52
CA ASN A 565 19.56 2.43 -16.22
C ASN A 565 18.50 3.00 -15.27
N PRO A 566 18.10 2.29 -14.19
CA PRO A 566 18.60 1.00 -13.71
C PRO A 566 18.14 -0.21 -14.58
N VAL A 567 18.83 -1.33 -14.43
CA VAL A 567 18.42 -2.62 -15.03
C VAL A 567 17.58 -3.40 -14.01
N ASN A 568 16.43 -3.92 -14.43
CA ASN A 568 15.53 -4.70 -13.59
C ASN A 568 15.25 -6.09 -14.21
N PHE A 569 15.57 -7.14 -13.46
CA PHE A 569 15.39 -8.54 -13.87
C PHE A 569 14.03 -9.13 -13.45
N GLY A 570 13.25 -8.40 -12.64
CA GLY A 570 12.00 -8.91 -12.05
C GLY A 570 12.24 -10.00 -11.00
N THR A 571 11.22 -10.84 -10.78
CA THR A 571 11.29 -11.98 -9.86
C THR A 571 11.64 -13.26 -10.62
N THR A 572 12.63 -14.02 -10.13
CA THR A 572 12.91 -15.37 -10.64
C THR A 572 13.30 -16.33 -9.53
N ARG A 573 12.96 -17.61 -9.69
CA ARG A 573 13.30 -18.67 -8.73
C ARG A 573 14.82 -18.89 -8.63
N PRO A 574 15.31 -19.40 -7.50
CA PRO A 574 16.68 -19.84 -7.41
C PRO A 574 17.07 -20.84 -8.51
N ASN A 575 18.27 -20.65 -9.05
CA ASN A 575 18.82 -21.45 -10.15
C ASN A 575 17.98 -21.40 -11.45
N LYS A 576 17.15 -20.37 -11.63
CA LYS A 576 16.47 -20.03 -12.88
C LYS A 576 16.96 -18.66 -13.38
N PRO A 577 18.05 -18.60 -14.14
CA PRO A 577 18.62 -17.33 -14.58
C PRO A 577 17.64 -16.57 -15.48
N VAL A 578 17.59 -15.25 -15.29
CA VAL A 578 16.94 -14.29 -16.20
C VAL A 578 18.01 -13.38 -16.78
N GLU A 579 17.89 -13.07 -18.07
CA GLU A 579 18.81 -12.22 -18.80
C GLU A 579 18.13 -10.92 -19.22
N GLN A 580 18.91 -9.83 -19.25
CA GLN A 580 18.50 -8.51 -19.70
C GLN A 580 19.58 -7.91 -20.59
N SER A 581 19.16 -7.23 -21.65
CA SER A 581 20.07 -6.48 -22.53
C SER A 581 20.21 -5.04 -22.06
N LEU A 582 21.45 -4.59 -21.98
CA LEU A 582 21.85 -3.21 -21.68
C LEU A 582 22.55 -2.65 -22.92
N THR A 583 22.00 -1.58 -23.50
CA THR A 583 22.58 -0.92 -24.68
C THR A 583 23.49 0.21 -24.22
N ILE A 584 24.75 0.18 -24.63
CA ILE A 584 25.75 1.23 -24.42
C ILE A 584 25.91 2.00 -25.74
N SER A 585 25.57 3.28 -25.76
CA SER A 585 25.72 4.13 -26.95
C SER A 585 26.70 5.27 -26.72
N ASN A 586 27.35 5.72 -27.80
CA ASN A 586 28.29 6.83 -27.78
C ASN A 586 27.71 8.02 -28.57
N PRO A 587 26.99 8.95 -27.93
CA PRO A 587 26.53 10.18 -28.58
C PRO A 587 27.65 11.21 -28.81
N GLY A 588 28.86 10.94 -28.30
CA GLY A 588 30.00 11.86 -28.30
C GLY A 588 30.64 12.12 -29.66
N THR A 589 31.64 13.00 -29.67
CA THR A 589 32.39 13.39 -30.88
C THR A 589 33.63 12.53 -31.14
N ALA A 590 34.14 11.80 -30.15
CA ALA A 590 35.24 10.84 -30.25
C ALA A 590 34.84 9.40 -29.88
N THR A 591 35.67 8.41 -30.22
CA THR A 591 35.43 6.98 -29.89
C THR A 591 35.46 6.73 -28.38
N LEU A 592 34.38 6.15 -27.88
CA LEU A 592 34.26 5.62 -26.53
C LEU A 592 35.06 4.32 -26.43
N ASN A 593 35.89 4.21 -25.39
CA ASN A 593 36.65 3.02 -25.05
C ASN A 593 36.28 2.63 -23.62
N VAL A 594 35.55 1.53 -23.46
CA VAL A 594 35.20 0.94 -22.16
C VAL A 594 36.28 -0.07 -21.79
N THR A 595 37.06 0.25 -20.77
CA THR A 595 38.25 -0.52 -20.34
C THR A 595 37.92 -1.58 -19.29
N SER A 596 36.85 -1.39 -18.51
CA SER A 596 36.42 -2.34 -17.48
C SER A 596 34.91 -2.36 -17.32
N ALA A 597 34.37 -3.53 -16.97
CA ALA A 597 32.97 -3.73 -16.61
C ALA A 597 32.90 -4.72 -15.44
N THR A 598 32.72 -4.22 -14.23
CA THR A 598 32.77 -5.01 -12.98
C THR A 598 31.47 -4.89 -12.21
N ILE A 599 30.94 -6.01 -11.71
CA ILE A 599 29.77 -6.01 -10.82
C ILE A 599 30.26 -6.05 -9.37
N SER A 600 29.67 -5.20 -8.52
CA SER A 600 30.02 -5.04 -7.10
C SER A 600 28.77 -4.99 -6.21
N GLY A 601 28.95 -5.17 -4.90
CA GLY A 601 27.88 -5.07 -3.88
C GLY A 601 27.52 -6.39 -3.22
N VAL A 602 26.59 -6.35 -2.26
CA VAL A 602 26.29 -7.46 -1.34
C VAL A 602 25.82 -8.72 -2.07
N ASN A 603 25.03 -8.59 -3.14
CA ASN A 603 24.52 -9.73 -3.92
C ASN A 603 25.27 -9.94 -5.25
N GLN A 604 26.48 -9.39 -5.42
CA GLN A 604 27.22 -9.42 -6.69
C GLN A 604 27.35 -10.82 -7.31
N SER A 605 27.47 -11.87 -6.49
CA SER A 605 27.62 -13.27 -6.94
C SER A 605 26.39 -13.85 -7.64
N GLU A 606 25.23 -13.21 -7.50
CA GLU A 606 23.99 -13.59 -8.17
C GLU A 606 23.79 -12.83 -9.50
N PHE A 607 24.69 -11.91 -9.86
CA PHE A 607 24.67 -11.15 -11.11
C PHE A 607 25.94 -11.38 -11.93
N SER A 608 25.83 -11.44 -13.26
CA SER A 608 26.97 -11.69 -14.16
C SER A 608 26.80 -11.01 -15.52
N ILE A 609 27.92 -10.67 -16.16
CA ILE A 609 27.96 -10.27 -17.57
C ILE A 609 28.20 -11.54 -18.38
N VAL A 610 27.28 -11.88 -19.29
CA VAL A 610 27.31 -13.14 -20.06
C VAL A 610 27.51 -12.91 -21.56
N GLY A 611 27.44 -11.67 -22.02
CA GLY A 611 27.75 -11.27 -23.40
C GLY A 611 28.18 -9.80 -23.46
N GLY A 612 29.04 -9.46 -24.43
CA GLY A 612 29.45 -8.08 -24.72
C GLY A 612 30.34 -7.38 -23.68
N GLY A 613 30.92 -8.12 -22.72
CA GLY A 613 31.74 -7.56 -21.64
C GLY A 613 32.97 -6.76 -22.11
N ALA A 614 33.51 -5.93 -21.22
CA ALA A 614 34.71 -5.13 -21.47
C ALA A 614 35.99 -6.00 -21.61
N PRO A 615 37.02 -5.54 -22.35
CA PRO A 615 37.10 -4.23 -23.02
C PRO A 615 36.39 -4.19 -24.38
N PHE A 616 35.79 -3.05 -24.71
CA PHE A 616 35.20 -2.77 -26.03
C PHE A 616 35.25 -1.28 -26.38
N SER A 617 35.06 -0.95 -27.66
CA SER A 617 35.01 0.42 -28.15
C SER A 617 33.74 0.66 -28.98
N VAL A 618 33.22 1.89 -28.96
CA VAL A 618 32.01 2.31 -29.68
C VAL A 618 32.32 3.62 -30.41
N ASN A 619 32.21 3.66 -31.74
CA ASN A 619 32.48 4.89 -32.48
C ASN A 619 31.34 5.91 -32.29
N LYS A 620 31.59 7.15 -32.73
CA LYS A 620 30.60 8.23 -32.72
C LYS A 620 29.28 7.79 -33.35
N GLY A 621 28.19 7.91 -32.59
CA GLY A 621 26.83 7.57 -33.03
C GLY A 621 26.50 6.08 -33.04
N GLU A 622 27.45 5.20 -32.72
CA GLU A 622 27.22 3.74 -32.67
C GLU A 622 26.72 3.28 -31.29
N SER A 623 26.38 1.99 -31.20
CA SER A 623 25.95 1.34 -29.97
C SER A 623 26.49 -0.08 -29.88
N HIS A 624 26.69 -0.54 -28.65
CA HIS A 624 27.15 -1.88 -28.28
C HIS A 624 26.19 -2.48 -27.25
N GLN A 625 26.05 -3.81 -27.21
CA GLN A 625 25.10 -4.48 -26.32
C GLN A 625 25.82 -5.36 -25.30
N LEU A 626 25.53 -5.12 -24.02
CA LEU A 626 25.86 -5.99 -22.89
C LEU A 626 24.67 -6.92 -22.62
N THR A 627 24.94 -8.21 -22.44
CA THR A 627 23.96 -9.16 -21.92
C THR A 627 24.30 -9.44 -20.46
N LEU A 628 23.39 -9.06 -19.57
CA LEU A 628 23.50 -9.25 -18.13
C LEU A 628 22.59 -10.40 -17.70
N ARG A 629 22.97 -11.14 -16.66
CA ARG A 629 22.22 -12.27 -16.11
C ARG A 629 22.08 -12.14 -14.60
N PHE A 630 20.86 -12.30 -14.09
CA PHE A 630 20.56 -12.49 -12.66
C PHE A 630 20.19 -13.96 -12.42
N ASN A 631 20.85 -14.61 -11.46
CA ASN A 631 20.64 -16.00 -11.08
C ASN A 631 20.74 -16.14 -9.55
N PRO A 632 19.63 -15.93 -8.82
CA PRO A 632 19.63 -16.10 -7.38
C PRO A 632 19.88 -17.56 -7.00
N THR A 633 20.47 -17.79 -5.83
CA THR A 633 20.82 -19.14 -5.33
C THR A 633 19.96 -19.58 -4.15
N THR A 634 19.29 -18.63 -3.50
CA THR A 634 18.44 -18.82 -2.30
C THR A 634 17.11 -18.11 -2.49
N ASN A 635 16.01 -18.69 -2.00
CA ASN A 635 14.67 -18.08 -2.08
C ASN A 635 14.62 -16.76 -1.27
N GLY A 636 13.69 -15.86 -1.59
CA GLY A 636 13.32 -14.72 -0.73
C GLY A 636 13.73 -13.33 -1.24
N SER A 637 14.23 -12.48 -0.34
CA SER A 637 14.26 -11.02 -0.48
C SER A 637 14.86 -10.46 -1.78
N SER A 638 14.49 -9.22 -2.10
CA SER A 638 15.11 -8.40 -3.14
C SER A 638 16.64 -8.45 -3.10
N ARG A 639 17.24 -8.38 -4.28
CA ARG A 639 18.68 -8.48 -4.55
C ARG A 639 19.14 -7.25 -5.31
N SER A 640 20.30 -6.72 -4.94
CA SER A 640 20.89 -5.58 -5.63
C SER A 640 22.41 -5.69 -5.79
N ALA A 641 22.89 -5.15 -6.89
CA ALA A 641 24.30 -5.02 -7.22
C ALA A 641 24.52 -3.76 -8.08
N MET A 642 25.77 -3.31 -8.18
CA MET A 642 26.17 -2.17 -9.00
C MET A 642 27.10 -2.66 -10.11
N LEU A 643 26.69 -2.48 -11.37
CA LEU A 643 27.57 -2.63 -12.53
C LEU A 643 28.34 -1.33 -12.74
N THR A 644 29.66 -1.41 -12.68
CA THR A 644 30.57 -0.27 -12.83
C THR A 644 31.31 -0.38 -14.16
N LEU A 645 31.12 0.59 -15.05
CA LEU A 645 31.76 0.68 -16.37
C LEU A 645 32.84 1.75 -16.37
N ALA A 646 34.11 1.36 -16.41
CA ALA A 646 35.21 2.31 -16.58
C ALA A 646 35.45 2.57 -18.07
N SER A 647 35.55 3.84 -18.45
CA SER A 647 35.79 4.28 -19.83
C SER A 647 36.63 5.56 -19.92
N ASN A 648 36.87 6.04 -21.15
CA ASN A 648 37.47 7.35 -21.45
C ASN A 648 36.44 8.51 -21.58
N ALA A 649 35.15 8.27 -21.31
CA ALA A 649 34.14 9.34 -21.30
C ALA A 649 34.14 10.12 -19.97
N PRO A 650 33.60 11.36 -19.93
CA PRO A 650 33.17 12.01 -18.71
C PRO A 650 32.24 11.13 -17.87
N GLY A 651 32.18 11.40 -16.56
CA GLY A 651 31.41 10.58 -15.61
C GLY A 651 31.99 9.18 -15.33
N SER A 652 33.10 8.80 -15.97
CA SER A 652 33.75 7.51 -15.75
C SER A 652 34.33 7.36 -14.33
N PRO A 653 34.11 6.22 -13.64
CA PRO A 653 33.33 5.07 -14.09
C PRO A 653 31.82 5.23 -13.85
N LEU A 654 31.00 4.87 -14.84
CA LEU A 654 29.53 4.90 -14.71
C LEU A 654 29.03 3.74 -13.83
N GLY A 655 28.23 4.06 -12.81
CA GLY A 655 27.49 3.08 -12.02
C GLY A 655 26.06 2.86 -12.56
N ILE A 656 25.70 1.59 -12.78
CA ILE A 656 24.38 1.13 -13.24
C ILE A 656 23.82 0.16 -12.20
N GLN A 657 22.71 0.54 -11.58
CA GLN A 657 22.07 -0.27 -10.54
C GLN A 657 21.38 -1.49 -11.17
N LEU A 658 21.71 -2.69 -10.68
CA LEU A 658 21.08 -3.95 -11.03
C LEU A 658 20.12 -4.38 -9.93
N ASN A 659 18.88 -4.69 -10.27
CA ASN A 659 17.85 -5.10 -9.31
C ASN A 659 17.14 -6.38 -9.77
N GLY A 660 16.92 -7.31 -8.86
CA GLY A 660 16.11 -8.51 -9.08
C GLY A 660 15.54 -9.04 -7.76
N SER A 661 14.60 -9.97 -7.82
CA SER A 661 14.03 -10.61 -6.62
C SER A 661 14.12 -12.12 -6.73
N ALA A 662 14.51 -12.80 -5.65
CA ALA A 662 14.41 -14.24 -5.63
C ALA A 662 12.95 -14.65 -5.42
N GLY A 663 12.49 -15.64 -6.18
CA GLY A 663 11.16 -16.21 -6.03
C GLY A 663 11.05 -16.97 -4.73
N LEU A 664 9.97 -16.76 -3.99
CA LEU A 664 9.53 -17.54 -2.86
C LEU A 664 8.01 -17.68 -2.95
N ALA A 665 7.54 -18.90 -3.16
CA ALA A 665 6.14 -19.25 -2.96
C ALA A 665 5.91 -19.54 -1.47
N VAL A 666 4.81 -19.05 -0.90
CA VAL A 666 4.49 -19.26 0.53
C VAL A 666 3.04 -19.73 0.66
N ALA A 667 2.85 -20.91 1.21
CA ALA A 667 1.56 -21.56 1.42
C ALA A 667 1.00 -21.18 2.81
N GLN A 668 0.19 -20.13 2.88
CA GLN A 668 -0.53 -19.81 4.11
C GLN A 668 -1.87 -20.55 4.16
N GLU A 669 -2.04 -21.47 5.10
CA GLU A 669 -3.30 -22.16 5.32
C GLU A 669 -4.37 -21.21 5.88
N ALA A 670 -5.51 -21.11 5.20
CA ALA A 670 -6.67 -20.34 5.62
C ALA A 670 -7.63 -21.15 6.51
N LEU A 671 -7.56 -22.49 6.42
CA LEU A 671 -8.33 -23.45 7.21
C LEU A 671 -7.48 -24.70 7.42
N SER A 672 -7.50 -25.30 8.61
CA SER A 672 -6.95 -26.65 8.86
C SER A 672 -8.01 -27.76 8.81
N VAL A 673 -9.30 -27.37 8.83
CA VAL A 673 -10.45 -28.29 8.87
C VAL A 673 -11.51 -27.84 7.87
N ILE A 674 -12.03 -28.78 7.09
CA ILE A 674 -13.15 -28.57 6.15
C ILE A 674 -14.35 -29.41 6.64
N ASP A 675 -15.38 -28.75 7.16
CA ASP A 675 -16.60 -29.40 7.65
C ASP A 675 -17.77 -29.16 6.69
N LEU A 676 -18.20 -30.21 5.98
CA LEU A 676 -19.27 -30.17 5.00
C LEU A 676 -20.68 -30.26 5.64
N LYS A 677 -20.72 -30.30 6.98
CA LYS A 677 -21.90 -30.36 7.84
C LYS A 677 -22.72 -31.63 7.60
N GLU A 678 -23.95 -31.61 8.09
CA GLU A 678 -24.91 -32.68 7.90
C GLU A 678 -25.43 -32.72 6.47
N ARG A 679 -25.47 -33.91 5.88
CA ARG A 679 -26.06 -34.17 4.57
C ARG A 679 -26.95 -35.41 4.64
N ARG A 680 -28.13 -35.32 4.02
CA ARG A 680 -29.08 -36.42 3.95
C ARG A 680 -28.44 -37.63 3.25
N VAL A 681 -28.58 -38.82 3.83
CA VAL A 681 -28.11 -40.08 3.22
C VAL A 681 -28.70 -40.24 1.81
N GLY A 682 -27.85 -40.58 0.85
CA GLY A 682 -28.19 -40.69 -0.57
C GLY A 682 -28.15 -39.38 -1.37
N ALA A 683 -27.89 -38.23 -0.74
CA ALA A 683 -27.72 -36.95 -1.43
C ALA A 683 -26.23 -36.62 -1.66
N THR A 684 -25.88 -36.15 -2.87
CA THR A 684 -24.56 -35.61 -3.17
C THR A 684 -24.48 -34.13 -2.83
N ALA A 685 -23.41 -33.72 -2.16
CA ALA A 685 -23.04 -32.32 -1.97
C ALA A 685 -21.69 -32.01 -2.64
N MET A 686 -21.56 -30.78 -3.16
CA MET A 686 -20.31 -30.17 -3.60
C MET A 686 -20.13 -28.89 -2.78
N VAL A 687 -18.96 -28.71 -2.16
CA VAL A 687 -18.64 -27.53 -1.34
C VAL A 687 -17.32 -26.95 -1.83
N ASP A 688 -17.35 -25.68 -2.23
CA ASP A 688 -16.15 -24.91 -2.56
C ASP A 688 -15.70 -24.13 -1.33
N THR A 689 -14.46 -24.33 -0.89
CA THR A 689 -13.89 -23.62 0.26
C THR A 689 -12.49 -23.09 -0.02
N VAL A 690 -12.14 -21.93 0.52
CA VAL A 690 -10.77 -21.40 0.49
C VAL A 690 -9.96 -22.14 1.56
N VAL A 691 -8.88 -22.81 1.15
CA VAL A 691 -8.02 -23.57 2.09
C VAL A 691 -6.65 -22.93 2.29
N LEU A 692 -6.20 -22.15 1.33
CA LEU A 692 -4.83 -21.64 1.27
C LEU A 692 -4.79 -20.32 0.50
N GLN A 693 -3.89 -19.42 0.90
CA GLN A 693 -3.46 -18.25 0.14
C GLN A 693 -1.98 -18.40 -0.21
N ASN A 694 -1.59 -18.00 -1.42
CA ASN A 694 -0.18 -17.78 -1.73
C ASN A 694 0.21 -16.37 -1.29
N THR A 695 0.94 -16.25 -0.17
CA THR A 695 1.45 -14.97 0.34
C THR A 695 2.87 -14.66 -0.14
N GLY A 696 3.45 -15.54 -0.95
CA GLY A 696 4.77 -15.37 -1.57
C GLY A 696 4.78 -14.37 -2.72
N ASN A 697 5.99 -14.03 -3.18
CA ASN A 697 6.23 -13.16 -4.34
C ASN A 697 6.35 -13.93 -5.67
N ASP A 698 6.27 -15.27 -5.63
CA ASP A 698 6.29 -16.17 -6.79
C ASP A 698 5.10 -17.14 -6.77
N THR A 699 4.78 -17.72 -7.92
CA THR A 699 3.65 -18.64 -8.10
C THR A 699 3.88 -19.94 -7.32
N LEU A 700 2.97 -20.29 -6.42
CA LEU A 700 2.95 -21.58 -5.73
C LEU A 700 2.46 -22.66 -6.70
N ARG A 701 3.23 -23.75 -6.83
CA ARG A 701 2.91 -24.89 -7.70
C ARG A 701 2.50 -26.09 -6.85
N ILE A 702 1.21 -26.37 -6.86
CA ILE A 702 0.67 -27.61 -6.30
C ILE A 702 0.85 -28.71 -7.35
N SER A 703 1.77 -29.64 -7.06
CA SER A 703 2.14 -30.74 -7.96
C SER A 703 1.15 -31.90 -7.86
N GLU A 704 0.55 -32.11 -6.70
CA GLU A 704 -0.45 -33.15 -6.45
C GLU A 704 -1.51 -32.69 -5.43
N ILE A 705 -2.77 -33.07 -5.67
CA ILE A 705 -3.87 -33.00 -4.70
C ILE A 705 -4.42 -34.42 -4.54
N ALA A 706 -4.21 -35.01 -3.35
CA ALA A 706 -4.61 -36.35 -3.00
C ALA A 706 -5.69 -36.35 -1.91
N THR A 707 -6.59 -37.35 -1.92
CA THR A 707 -7.50 -37.62 -0.79
C THR A 707 -7.19 -39.01 -0.23
N THR A 708 -7.00 -39.10 1.08
CA THR A 708 -6.68 -40.34 1.81
C THR A 708 -7.64 -40.55 2.97
N GLY A 709 -7.56 -41.73 3.62
CA GLY A 709 -8.44 -42.14 4.72
C GLY A 709 -9.59 -43.05 4.28
N ALA A 710 -10.22 -43.72 5.25
CA ALA A 710 -11.19 -44.79 5.02
C ALA A 710 -12.43 -44.34 4.23
N ASP A 711 -12.90 -43.09 4.44
CA ASP A 711 -14.07 -42.54 3.77
C ASP A 711 -13.78 -41.80 2.45
N SER A 712 -12.53 -41.84 1.96
CA SER A 712 -12.09 -41.14 0.73
C SER A 712 -12.86 -41.51 -0.55
N ALA A 713 -13.59 -42.64 -0.57
CA ALA A 713 -14.50 -42.98 -1.65
C ALA A 713 -15.80 -42.14 -1.66
N ARG A 714 -16.21 -41.62 -0.50
CA ARG A 714 -17.46 -40.88 -0.27
C ARG A 714 -17.26 -39.42 0.11
N LEU A 715 -16.07 -39.05 0.58
CA LEU A 715 -15.71 -37.70 0.99
C LEU A 715 -14.34 -37.37 0.38
N ARG A 716 -14.29 -36.52 -0.67
CA ARG A 716 -13.07 -36.34 -1.47
C ARG A 716 -12.98 -35.03 -2.24
N TYR A 717 -11.75 -34.65 -2.58
CA TYR A 717 -11.48 -33.59 -3.56
C TYR A 717 -12.08 -33.93 -4.94
N PHE A 718 -12.53 -32.90 -5.66
CA PHE A 718 -13.07 -33.00 -7.02
C PHE A 718 -12.56 -31.85 -7.90
N GLY A 719 -11.51 -32.11 -8.69
CA GLY A 719 -10.94 -31.10 -9.60
C GLY A 719 -9.62 -31.55 -10.24
N ALA A 720 -8.80 -30.59 -10.65
CA ALA A 720 -7.50 -30.84 -11.26
C ALA A 720 -6.48 -31.35 -10.23
N LYS A 721 -5.68 -32.36 -10.59
CA LYS A 721 -4.66 -32.92 -9.68
C LYS A 721 -3.48 -31.98 -9.38
N SER A 722 -3.28 -30.94 -10.19
CA SER A 722 -2.20 -29.97 -10.04
C SER A 722 -2.72 -28.58 -10.38
N VAL A 723 -2.29 -27.56 -9.64
CA VAL A 723 -2.77 -26.17 -9.77
C VAL A 723 -1.61 -25.19 -9.58
N LEU A 724 -1.65 -24.07 -10.29
CA LEU A 724 -0.78 -22.91 -10.06
C LEU A 724 -1.58 -21.83 -9.32
N VAL A 725 -1.03 -21.28 -8.24
CA VAL A 725 -1.64 -20.22 -7.44
C VAL A 725 -0.74 -19.00 -7.51
N ALA A 726 -1.19 -17.96 -8.22
CA ALA A 726 -0.42 -16.73 -8.41
C ALA A 726 -0.19 -15.97 -7.08
N PRO A 727 0.87 -15.16 -6.96
CA PRO A 727 1.12 -14.30 -5.80
C PRO A 727 -0.13 -13.53 -5.33
N GLY A 728 -0.36 -13.50 -4.02
CA GLY A 728 -1.50 -12.84 -3.38
C GLY A 728 -2.86 -13.55 -3.54
N THR A 729 -2.98 -14.56 -4.41
CA THR A 729 -4.27 -15.22 -4.71
C THR A 729 -4.57 -16.41 -3.81
N THR A 730 -5.85 -16.81 -3.74
CA THR A 730 -6.34 -17.91 -2.91
C THR A 730 -6.68 -19.17 -3.71
N LEU A 731 -6.39 -20.33 -3.14
CA LEU A 731 -6.83 -21.62 -3.65
C LEU A 731 -8.18 -22.00 -3.04
N LYS A 732 -9.14 -22.31 -3.92
CA LYS A 732 -10.40 -22.95 -3.54
C LYS A 732 -10.36 -24.44 -3.89
N LEU A 733 -10.66 -25.30 -2.91
CA LEU A 733 -10.92 -26.71 -3.15
C LEU A 733 -12.42 -26.96 -3.26
N ARG A 734 -12.81 -27.72 -4.29
CA ARG A 734 -14.13 -28.33 -4.40
C ARG A 734 -14.09 -29.71 -3.76
N VAL A 735 -14.90 -29.92 -2.73
CA VAL A 735 -15.01 -31.19 -2.01
C VAL A 735 -16.39 -31.79 -2.24
N ARG A 736 -16.41 -33.06 -2.62
CA ARG A 736 -17.61 -33.88 -2.86
C ARG A 736 -17.90 -34.76 -1.65
N PHE A 737 -19.16 -34.80 -1.22
CA PHE A 737 -19.65 -35.69 -0.16
C PHE A 737 -20.90 -36.46 -0.59
N ASP A 738 -20.87 -37.79 -0.49
CA ASP A 738 -21.92 -38.74 -0.89
C ASP A 738 -22.27 -39.74 0.25
N PRO A 739 -22.80 -39.32 1.41
CA PRO A 739 -23.11 -40.24 2.52
C PRO A 739 -24.10 -41.34 2.11
N GLN A 740 -23.79 -42.60 2.45
CA GLN A 740 -24.62 -43.78 2.19
C GLN A 740 -25.21 -44.40 3.46
N GLU A 741 -24.70 -44.01 4.62
CA GLU A 741 -25.04 -44.52 5.94
C GLU A 741 -25.23 -43.34 6.90
N ARG A 742 -26.03 -43.55 7.94
CA ARG A 742 -26.25 -42.57 9.01
C ARG A 742 -25.08 -42.61 10.00
N ARG A 743 -23.98 -41.93 9.69
CA ARG A 743 -22.78 -41.82 10.54
C ARG A 743 -21.92 -40.60 10.18
N ARG A 744 -20.91 -40.31 11.00
CA ARG A 744 -19.82 -39.39 10.64
C ARG A 744 -18.86 -40.04 9.63
N TYR A 745 -18.35 -39.22 8.72
CA TYR A 745 -17.34 -39.57 7.73
C TYR A 745 -16.08 -38.71 7.96
N SER A 746 -14.89 -39.28 7.75
CA SER A 746 -13.62 -38.53 7.82
C SER A 746 -12.58 -38.97 6.78
N SER A 747 -11.94 -37.97 6.17
CA SER A 747 -10.85 -38.13 5.19
C SER A 747 -9.85 -36.99 5.33
N THR A 748 -8.67 -37.12 4.73
CA THR A 748 -7.67 -36.05 4.66
C THR A 748 -7.44 -35.67 3.21
N ILE A 749 -7.38 -34.36 2.92
CA ILE A 749 -6.92 -33.87 1.62
C ILE A 749 -5.50 -33.31 1.79
N ARG A 750 -4.54 -33.85 1.04
CA ARG A 750 -3.13 -33.43 1.04
C ARG A 750 -2.81 -32.71 -0.26
N LEU A 751 -2.14 -31.57 -0.16
CA LEU A 751 -1.63 -30.78 -1.27
C LEU A 751 -0.11 -30.83 -1.22
N THR A 752 0.55 -31.45 -2.20
CA THR A 752 2.01 -31.42 -2.33
C THR A 752 2.39 -30.19 -3.15
N HIS A 753 3.25 -29.32 -2.62
CA HIS A 753 3.59 -28.03 -3.23
C HIS A 753 5.06 -27.66 -3.00
N ASP A 754 5.50 -26.55 -3.61
CA ASP A 754 6.91 -26.15 -3.68
C ASP A 754 7.34 -25.02 -2.72
N ASP A 755 6.50 -24.72 -1.72
CA ASP A 755 6.95 -23.99 -0.53
C ASP A 755 7.82 -24.91 0.36
N THR A 756 8.57 -24.29 1.25
CA THR A 756 9.45 -24.83 2.30
C THR A 756 8.85 -25.96 3.15
N THR A 757 7.55 -25.98 3.41
CA THR A 757 6.88 -27.08 4.13
C THR A 757 6.65 -28.31 3.26
N GLY A 758 6.69 -28.17 1.93
CA GLY A 758 6.50 -29.22 0.92
C GLY A 758 5.06 -29.73 0.78
N PHE A 759 4.20 -29.52 1.77
CA PHE A 759 2.79 -29.89 1.71
C PHE A 759 1.91 -29.16 2.73
N SER A 760 0.60 -29.17 2.46
CA SER A 760 -0.48 -28.80 3.38
C SER A 760 -1.49 -29.95 3.50
N GLU A 761 -2.08 -30.13 4.68
CA GLU A 761 -3.06 -31.20 4.96
C GLU A 761 -4.31 -30.66 5.65
N PHE A 762 -5.47 -30.99 5.08
CA PHE A 762 -6.77 -30.55 5.57
C PHE A 762 -7.59 -31.74 6.03
N ALA A 763 -8.00 -31.74 7.30
CA ALA A 763 -8.93 -32.73 7.83
C ALA A 763 -10.35 -32.43 7.34
N VAL A 764 -11.00 -33.39 6.69
CA VAL A 764 -12.31 -33.23 6.08
C VAL A 764 -13.35 -34.08 6.80
N PHE A 765 -14.45 -33.46 7.21
CA PHE A 765 -15.56 -34.11 7.91
C PHE A 765 -16.90 -33.86 7.22
N GLY A 766 -17.82 -34.80 7.42
CA GLY A 766 -19.25 -34.62 7.13
C GLY A 766 -20.07 -35.68 7.85
N THR A 767 -21.35 -35.41 8.10
CA THR A 767 -22.24 -36.35 8.79
C THR A 767 -23.38 -36.76 7.88
N GLY A 768 -23.55 -38.06 7.66
CA GLY A 768 -24.74 -38.62 7.03
C GLY A 768 -25.90 -38.64 8.04
N VAL A 769 -26.98 -37.91 7.73
CA VAL A 769 -28.19 -37.84 8.57
C VAL A 769 -29.40 -38.39 7.81
N ALA A 770 -30.40 -38.91 8.51
CA ALA A 770 -31.60 -39.47 7.88
C ALA A 770 -32.82 -39.45 8.82
N GLY A 771 -34.00 -39.21 8.25
CA GLY A 771 -35.27 -39.51 8.90
C GLY A 771 -35.54 -41.01 8.83
N ILE A 772 -36.13 -41.58 9.87
CA ILE A 772 -36.42 -43.02 9.97
C ILE A 772 -37.83 -43.19 10.53
N ALA A 773 -38.75 -43.70 9.71
CA ALA A 773 -40.09 -44.05 10.16
C ALA A 773 -40.02 -45.36 10.97
N SER A 774 -40.40 -45.32 12.25
CA SER A 774 -40.49 -46.51 13.10
C SER A 774 -41.80 -46.52 13.86
N ALA A 775 -42.36 -47.70 14.12
CA ALA A 775 -43.46 -47.88 15.05
C ALA A 775 -42.98 -48.65 16.29
N GLU A 776 -43.78 -48.68 17.36
CA GLU A 776 -43.47 -49.51 18.55
C GLU A 776 -43.57 -51.02 18.26
N ARG A 777 -44.30 -51.40 17.21
CA ARG A 777 -44.47 -52.77 16.70
C ARG A 777 -44.72 -52.68 15.20
N ASP A 778 -44.05 -53.50 14.40
CA ASP A 778 -44.24 -53.54 12.92
C ASP A 778 -45.63 -54.05 12.48
N THR A 779 -46.48 -54.43 13.43
CA THR A 779 -47.83 -54.91 13.17
C THR A 779 -48.84 -54.34 14.17
N LEU A 780 -49.87 -53.66 13.66
CA LEU A 780 -51.09 -53.36 14.43
C LEU A 780 -52.04 -54.54 14.35
N ILE A 781 -52.50 -55.03 15.50
CA ILE A 781 -53.48 -56.12 15.58
C ILE A 781 -54.76 -55.58 16.23
N PHE A 782 -55.85 -55.62 15.47
CA PHE A 782 -57.18 -55.29 15.95
C PHE A 782 -57.76 -56.47 16.75
N PRO A 783 -58.61 -56.20 17.77
CA PRO A 783 -59.39 -57.25 18.42
C PRO A 783 -60.39 -57.86 17.43
N ARG A 784 -61.02 -58.97 17.83
CA ARG A 784 -62.12 -59.54 17.05
C ARG A 784 -63.29 -58.56 17.01
N THR A 785 -63.66 -58.14 15.81
CA THR A 785 -64.71 -57.13 15.56
C THR A 785 -65.82 -57.79 14.76
N ALA A 786 -67.08 -57.48 15.07
CA ALA A 786 -68.20 -58.11 14.36
C ALA A 786 -68.31 -57.68 12.89
N VAL A 787 -68.84 -58.54 12.01
CA VAL A 787 -69.02 -58.24 10.59
C VAL A 787 -69.89 -56.99 10.44
N GLN A 788 -69.45 -56.06 9.60
CA GLN A 788 -69.99 -54.69 9.45
C GLN A 788 -69.98 -53.79 10.71
N SER A 789 -69.50 -54.27 11.86
CA SER A 789 -69.16 -53.42 13.00
C SER A 789 -67.75 -52.84 12.83
N SER A 790 -67.49 -51.69 13.45
CA SER A 790 -66.21 -51.00 13.35
C SER A 790 -65.46 -50.99 14.68
N TYR A 791 -64.15 -51.19 14.63
CA TYR A 791 -63.24 -50.93 15.75
C TYR A 791 -62.14 -49.97 15.32
N ASP A 792 -61.95 -48.91 16.09
CA ASP A 792 -60.98 -47.85 15.78
C ASP A 792 -59.75 -48.01 16.68
N SER A 793 -58.56 -47.96 16.09
CA SER A 793 -57.29 -48.01 16.80
C SER A 793 -56.28 -47.07 16.15
N ALA A 794 -55.40 -46.48 16.95
CA ALA A 794 -54.40 -45.55 16.46
C ALA A 794 -53.03 -46.22 16.33
N TYR A 795 -52.35 -45.99 15.20
CA TYR A 795 -51.00 -46.49 14.95
C TYR A 795 -49.99 -45.35 15.07
N SER A 796 -49.07 -45.48 16.04
CA SER A 796 -48.03 -44.48 16.30
C SER A 796 -46.78 -44.74 15.46
N ILE A 797 -46.45 -43.79 14.58
CA ILE A 797 -45.23 -43.78 13.75
C ILE A 797 -44.36 -42.61 14.18
N THR A 798 -43.18 -42.89 14.74
CA THR A 798 -42.21 -41.91 15.22
C THR A 798 -41.06 -41.74 14.25
N ASN A 799 -40.61 -40.50 14.02
CA ASN A 799 -39.32 -40.26 13.39
C ASN A 799 -38.19 -40.54 14.39
N THR A 800 -37.55 -41.70 14.28
CA THR A 800 -36.42 -42.13 15.13
C THR A 800 -35.05 -41.73 14.55
N GLY A 801 -35.05 -41.05 13.40
CA GLY A 801 -33.87 -40.50 12.76
C GLY A 801 -33.43 -39.14 13.33
N ASP A 802 -32.33 -38.62 12.81
CA ASP A 802 -31.76 -37.30 13.14
C ASP A 802 -32.03 -36.22 12.08
N TYR A 803 -32.79 -36.55 11.03
CA TYR A 803 -33.20 -35.59 10.00
C TYR A 803 -34.73 -35.50 9.89
N PRO A 804 -35.32 -34.36 9.50
CA PRO A 804 -36.76 -34.22 9.33
C PRO A 804 -37.34 -35.22 8.32
N LEU A 805 -38.32 -36.00 8.76
CA LEU A 805 -39.01 -37.01 7.97
C LEU A 805 -40.25 -36.39 7.31
N THR A 806 -40.12 -35.99 6.06
CA THR A 806 -41.23 -35.48 5.24
C THR A 806 -41.95 -36.64 4.57
N ILE A 807 -43.18 -36.90 5.02
CA ILE A 807 -44.15 -37.84 4.47
C ILE A 807 -44.85 -37.19 3.28
N THR A 808 -44.85 -37.88 2.14
CA THR A 808 -45.42 -37.41 0.86
C THR A 808 -46.60 -38.26 0.38
N ALA A 809 -46.83 -39.45 0.95
CA ALA A 809 -48.07 -40.20 0.79
C ALA A 809 -48.27 -41.17 1.98
N LEU A 810 -49.53 -41.36 2.37
CA LEU A 810 -49.99 -42.34 3.36
C LEU A 810 -51.21 -43.08 2.81
N GLY A 811 -51.20 -44.41 2.83
CA GLY A 811 -52.33 -45.20 2.31
C GLY A 811 -52.31 -46.67 2.70
N LEU A 812 -53.41 -47.36 2.43
CA LEU A 812 -53.58 -48.79 2.68
C LEU A 812 -53.46 -49.59 1.38
N ASN A 813 -52.65 -50.64 1.43
CA ASN A 813 -52.35 -51.58 0.34
C ASN A 813 -52.61 -53.03 0.77
N GLY A 814 -52.58 -53.97 -0.19
CA GLY A 814 -52.86 -55.39 0.04
C GLY A 814 -54.29 -55.78 -0.36
N ALA A 815 -54.54 -57.10 -0.39
CA ALA A 815 -55.80 -57.66 -0.86
C ALA A 815 -57.00 -57.33 0.04
N ASP A 816 -56.81 -57.35 1.35
CA ASP A 816 -57.88 -57.10 2.33
C ASP A 816 -58.02 -55.61 2.72
N LYS A 817 -57.42 -54.68 1.96
CA LYS A 817 -57.40 -53.26 2.31
C LYS A 817 -58.79 -52.64 2.48
N SER A 818 -59.83 -53.21 1.84
CA SER A 818 -61.23 -52.76 1.95
C SER A 818 -61.82 -52.94 3.35
N ALA A 819 -61.27 -53.85 4.17
CA ALA A 819 -61.68 -54.02 5.56
C ALA A 819 -61.05 -52.99 6.51
N PHE A 820 -60.18 -52.10 6.02
CA PHE A 820 -59.49 -51.07 6.80
C PHE A 820 -59.70 -49.69 6.18
N ALA A 821 -59.84 -48.65 7.01
CA ALA A 821 -59.93 -47.27 6.56
C ALA A 821 -59.09 -46.36 7.46
N ILE A 822 -58.31 -45.45 6.87
CA ILE A 822 -57.70 -44.34 7.62
C ILE A 822 -58.82 -43.35 7.91
N ILE A 823 -59.14 -43.13 9.19
CA ILE A 823 -60.30 -42.34 9.65
C ILE A 823 -60.09 -40.87 9.34
N THR A 824 -58.88 -40.37 9.60
CA THR A 824 -58.46 -39.00 9.34
C THR A 824 -57.12 -39.04 8.62
N GLN A 825 -57.12 -38.60 7.35
CA GLN A 825 -55.87 -38.41 6.62
C GLN A 825 -55.14 -37.17 7.16
N PRO A 826 -53.83 -37.25 7.47
CA PRO A 826 -53.05 -36.05 7.79
C PRO A 826 -52.91 -35.17 6.54
N THR A 827 -52.77 -33.86 6.75
CA THR A 827 -52.41 -32.93 5.66
C THR A 827 -51.00 -33.25 5.17
N ILE A 828 -50.89 -33.67 3.92
CA ILE A 828 -49.63 -34.09 3.27
C ILE A 828 -49.23 -33.02 2.23
N PRO A 829 -47.94 -32.63 2.12
CA PRO A 829 -46.78 -33.20 2.83
C PRO A 829 -46.71 -32.81 4.31
N LEU A 830 -46.49 -33.82 5.17
CA LEU A 830 -46.31 -33.65 6.62
C LEU A 830 -44.84 -33.88 6.98
N THR A 831 -44.23 -33.00 7.77
CA THR A 831 -42.85 -33.20 8.24
C THR A 831 -42.82 -33.47 9.74
N LEU A 832 -42.27 -34.64 10.12
CA LEU A 832 -41.98 -35.00 11.49
C LEU A 832 -40.52 -34.68 11.83
N GLN A 833 -40.30 -33.80 12.80
CA GLN A 833 -38.97 -33.56 13.36
C GLN A 833 -38.46 -34.81 14.10
N PRO A 834 -37.15 -34.97 14.33
CA PRO A 834 -36.60 -36.02 15.18
C PRO A 834 -37.35 -36.18 16.51
N GLY A 835 -37.75 -37.40 16.84
CA GLY A 835 -38.53 -37.74 18.03
C GLY A 835 -40.04 -37.45 17.96
N GLN A 836 -40.56 -36.80 16.91
CA GLN A 836 -42.00 -36.56 16.78
C GLN A 836 -42.76 -37.80 16.26
N THR A 837 -43.97 -37.98 16.77
CA THR A 837 -44.86 -39.10 16.44
C THR A 837 -46.11 -38.63 15.70
N LEU A 838 -46.39 -39.26 14.56
CA LEU A 838 -47.67 -39.23 13.88
C LEU A 838 -48.55 -40.36 14.44
N SER A 839 -49.74 -40.01 14.92
CA SER A 839 -50.79 -40.97 15.26
C SER A 839 -51.74 -41.12 14.06
N VAL A 840 -51.81 -42.31 13.47
CA VAL A 840 -52.69 -42.64 12.34
C VAL A 840 -53.91 -43.40 12.85
N PRO A 841 -55.10 -42.79 12.95
CA PRO A 841 -56.32 -43.48 13.35
C PRO A 841 -56.82 -44.38 12.21
N ILE A 842 -56.88 -45.69 12.45
CA ILE A 842 -57.31 -46.71 11.50
C ILE A 842 -58.55 -47.42 12.06
N ARG A 843 -59.61 -47.45 11.25
CA ARG A 843 -60.82 -48.23 11.47
C ARG A 843 -60.67 -49.59 10.82
N TYR A 844 -61.07 -50.64 11.53
CA TYR A 844 -61.25 -51.98 10.99
C TYR A 844 -62.73 -52.35 10.98
N THR A 845 -63.24 -52.76 9.82
CA THR A 845 -64.63 -53.14 9.57
C THR A 845 -64.64 -54.43 8.73
N PRO A 846 -64.74 -55.63 9.34
CA PRO A 846 -64.73 -56.87 8.57
C PRO A 846 -65.97 -57.04 7.69
N ASP A 847 -65.74 -57.53 6.47
CA ASP A 847 -66.78 -58.00 5.55
C ASP A 847 -67.12 -59.49 5.71
N ALA A 848 -66.29 -60.26 6.45
CA ALA A 848 -66.44 -61.70 6.68
C ALA A 848 -65.80 -62.14 8.01
N ASP A 849 -66.18 -63.32 8.53
CA ASP A 849 -65.45 -63.98 9.63
C ASP A 849 -64.20 -64.68 9.10
N ARG A 850 -63.12 -63.92 8.96
CA ARG A 850 -61.79 -64.42 8.64
C ARG A 850 -60.73 -63.50 9.22
N ARG A 851 -59.46 -63.83 8.95
CA ARG A 851 -58.34 -62.91 9.13
C ARG A 851 -58.25 -62.00 7.90
N HIS A 852 -58.04 -60.71 8.15
CA HIS A 852 -57.78 -59.69 7.13
C HIS A 852 -56.38 -59.13 7.32
N ILE A 853 -55.61 -58.98 6.24
CA ILE A 853 -54.25 -58.44 6.26
C ILE A 853 -54.08 -57.35 5.21
N ALA A 854 -53.70 -56.15 5.65
CA ALA A 854 -53.32 -55.04 4.79
C ALA A 854 -51.97 -54.45 5.22
N GLN A 855 -51.42 -53.56 4.40
CA GLN A 855 -50.18 -52.82 4.66
C GLN A 855 -50.47 -51.33 4.66
N LEU A 856 -50.10 -50.64 5.74
CA LEU A 856 -50.06 -49.19 5.83
C LEU A 856 -48.74 -48.71 5.21
N ARG A 857 -48.80 -48.18 3.98
CA ARG A 857 -47.65 -47.68 3.24
C ARG A 857 -47.41 -46.20 3.51
N LEU A 858 -46.18 -45.86 3.85
CA LEU A 858 -45.70 -44.50 4.09
C LEU A 858 -44.59 -44.15 3.10
N SER A 859 -44.85 -43.22 2.18
CA SER A 859 -43.82 -42.69 1.28
C SER A 859 -43.22 -41.42 1.88
N HIS A 860 -41.89 -41.35 1.99
CA HIS A 860 -41.19 -40.25 2.67
C HIS A 860 -39.78 -39.97 2.12
N ASN A 861 -39.13 -38.91 2.61
CA ASN A 861 -37.72 -38.61 2.35
C ASN A 861 -36.73 -39.41 3.24
N GLY A 862 -37.18 -40.17 4.23
CA GLY A 862 -36.32 -40.97 5.11
C GLY A 862 -35.62 -42.17 4.44
N LEU A 863 -34.76 -42.86 5.19
CA LEU A 863 -34.20 -44.17 4.82
C LEU A 863 -35.31 -45.22 4.68
N ALA A 864 -35.08 -46.23 3.84
CA ALA A 864 -36.02 -47.34 3.55
C ALA A 864 -37.41 -46.91 3.00
N SER A 865 -37.52 -45.72 2.42
CA SER A 865 -38.76 -45.26 1.77
C SER A 865 -39.10 -46.04 0.48
N PRO A 866 -40.36 -46.42 0.24
CA PRO A 866 -41.51 -46.31 1.16
C PRO A 866 -41.48 -47.41 2.24
N THR A 867 -41.81 -47.05 3.48
CA THR A 867 -41.92 -48.00 4.60
C THR A 867 -43.33 -48.58 4.65
N ASP A 868 -43.46 -49.91 4.78
CA ASP A 868 -44.74 -50.62 4.96
C ASP A 868 -44.87 -51.17 6.38
N PHE A 869 -46.03 -50.94 7.02
CA PHE A 869 -46.37 -51.50 8.33
C PHE A 869 -47.60 -52.41 8.23
N THR A 870 -47.58 -53.59 8.85
CA THR A 870 -48.67 -54.55 8.70
C THR A 870 -49.86 -54.20 9.59
N VAL A 871 -51.08 -54.31 9.06
CA VAL A 871 -52.31 -54.23 9.87
C VAL A 871 -53.10 -55.54 9.74
N ILE A 872 -53.51 -56.12 10.86
CA ILE A 872 -54.23 -57.39 10.94
C ILE A 872 -55.52 -57.21 11.73
N GLY A 873 -56.62 -57.66 11.14
CA GLY A 873 -57.92 -57.75 11.80
C GLY A 873 -58.45 -59.18 11.78
N TYR A 874 -59.40 -59.45 12.68
CA TYR A 874 -60.13 -60.71 12.76
C TYR A 874 -61.63 -60.43 12.86
N GLY A 875 -62.44 -61.10 12.02
CA GLY A 875 -63.89 -61.08 12.15
C GLY A 875 -64.40 -61.73 13.47
N PRO A 876 -65.72 -61.66 13.73
CA PRO A 876 -66.30 -62.32 14.89
C PRO A 876 -66.39 -63.81 14.59
N THR A 877 -66.00 -64.67 15.52
CA THR A 877 -66.34 -66.09 15.41
C THR A 877 -67.84 -66.25 15.21
N VAL A 878 -68.26 -66.75 14.05
CA VAL A 878 -69.67 -67.03 13.77
C VAL A 878 -70.18 -68.08 14.76
N SER A 879 -71.28 -67.74 15.43
CA SER A 879 -72.09 -68.70 16.18
C SER A 879 -72.80 -69.63 15.19
N GLY A 880 -72.09 -70.67 14.73
CA GLY A 880 -72.67 -71.85 14.09
C GLY A 880 -72.31 -72.10 12.62
N VAL A 881 -71.82 -73.33 12.38
CA VAL A 881 -71.94 -74.14 11.15
C VAL A 881 -71.06 -73.67 9.95
N HIS A 882 -70.07 -74.44 9.44
CA HIS A 882 -69.62 -75.80 9.81
C HIS A 882 -68.19 -76.15 9.29
N ASP A 883 -67.88 -77.46 9.31
CA ASP A 883 -66.85 -78.23 8.58
C ASP A 883 -65.38 -78.18 9.08
N GLY A 884 -64.72 -79.29 9.47
CA GLY A 884 -65.16 -80.69 9.45
C GLY A 884 -64.62 -81.54 10.60
N THR A 885 -65.47 -82.48 11.04
CA THR A 885 -65.15 -83.77 11.68
C THR A 885 -64.09 -83.81 12.81
N ILE A 886 -64.53 -83.63 14.06
CA ILE A 886 -64.46 -84.73 15.03
C ILE A 886 -65.80 -84.81 15.77
N GLY A 887 -66.40 -86.00 15.83
CA GLY A 887 -67.80 -86.17 16.24
C GLY A 887 -68.07 -86.03 17.74
N ASP A 888 -69.37 -85.89 18.02
CA ASP A 888 -70.02 -86.12 19.32
C ASP A 888 -69.44 -85.37 20.53
N GLY A 889 -70.06 -84.22 20.82
CA GLY A 889 -69.97 -83.59 22.14
C GLY A 889 -69.88 -82.07 22.12
N THR A 890 -70.87 -81.40 22.71
CA THR A 890 -70.80 -79.97 23.03
C THR A 890 -69.55 -79.69 23.86
N ILE A 891 -68.70 -78.75 23.43
CA ILE A 891 -67.52 -78.34 24.21
C ILE A 891 -67.99 -77.41 25.33
N GLY A 892 -68.25 -78.00 26.50
CA GLY A 892 -68.63 -77.28 27.72
C GLY A 892 -67.43 -77.08 28.66
N THR A 893 -67.57 -76.20 29.65
CA THR A 893 -66.66 -76.20 30.81
C THR A 893 -66.92 -77.39 31.74
N GLU A 894 -68.12 -77.99 31.65
CA GLU A 894 -68.54 -79.16 32.41
C GLU A 894 -69.24 -80.17 31.48
N ILE A 895 -69.08 -81.47 31.75
CA ILE A 895 -69.67 -82.59 31.00
C ILE A 895 -70.55 -83.41 31.95
N ALA A 896 -71.87 -83.42 31.73
CA ALA A 896 -72.77 -84.31 32.45
C ALA A 896 -72.80 -85.70 31.76
N THR A 897 -72.42 -86.76 32.46
CA THR A 897 -72.36 -88.12 31.91
C THR A 897 -72.46 -89.19 33.01
N GLY A 898 -73.20 -90.27 32.73
CA GLY A 898 -73.26 -91.46 33.57
C GLY A 898 -73.67 -91.22 35.04
N GLY A 899 -74.47 -90.19 35.33
CA GLY A 899 -74.86 -89.82 36.70
C GLY A 899 -73.82 -88.97 37.46
N THR A 900 -72.86 -88.37 36.74
CA THR A 900 -71.87 -87.43 37.28
C THR A 900 -71.73 -86.19 36.39
N ILE A 901 -71.08 -85.16 36.91
CA ILE A 901 -70.61 -83.98 36.18
C ILE A 901 -69.10 -83.94 36.29
N LEU A 902 -68.40 -83.86 35.15
CA LEU A 902 -66.95 -83.71 35.05
C LEU A 902 -66.60 -82.27 34.68
N ARG A 903 -65.63 -81.65 35.38
CA ARG A 903 -65.09 -80.34 35.04
C ARG A 903 -63.57 -80.39 34.91
N LEU A 904 -63.06 -80.01 33.75
CA LEU A 904 -61.62 -79.90 33.53
C LEU A 904 -61.10 -78.64 34.25
N LEU A 905 -60.22 -78.82 35.24
CA LEU A 905 -59.65 -77.74 36.03
C LEU A 905 -58.35 -77.22 35.41
N PRO A 906 -58.00 -75.93 35.60
CA PRO A 906 -56.82 -75.35 34.97
C PRO A 906 -55.53 -76.13 35.24
N VAL A 907 -54.88 -76.57 34.16
CA VAL A 907 -53.48 -77.05 34.17
C VAL A 907 -52.57 -76.03 34.83
N SER A 908 -51.95 -76.43 35.94
CA SER A 908 -50.94 -75.65 36.67
C SER A 908 -49.58 -75.77 35.99
N GLY A 909 -48.82 -74.67 35.89
CA GLY A 909 -47.50 -74.68 35.27
C GLY A 909 -47.53 -74.72 33.74
N ASN A 910 -48.44 -73.97 33.12
CA ASN A 910 -48.50 -73.73 31.68
C ASN A 910 -47.65 -72.48 31.34
N PRO A 911 -46.58 -72.55 30.52
CA PRO A 911 -46.18 -73.66 29.65
C PRO A 911 -45.54 -74.85 30.39
N VAL A 912 -45.98 -76.05 30.02
CA VAL A 912 -45.50 -77.33 30.56
C VAL A 912 -44.29 -77.84 29.77
N ARG A 913 -43.42 -78.62 30.42
CA ARG A 913 -42.20 -79.18 29.80
C ARG A 913 -42.28 -80.68 29.52
N GLU A 914 -42.30 -81.48 30.59
CA GLU A 914 -42.19 -82.95 30.51
C GLU A 914 -43.54 -83.67 30.53
N ALA A 915 -44.51 -83.12 31.27
CA ALA A 915 -45.81 -83.72 31.45
C ALA A 915 -46.92 -82.69 31.72
N ILE A 916 -48.15 -83.03 31.37
CA ILE A 916 -49.35 -82.30 31.79
C ILE A 916 -49.94 -83.00 33.02
N ASN A 917 -50.03 -82.26 34.14
CA ASN A 917 -50.81 -82.68 35.30
C ASN A 917 -52.26 -82.19 35.11
N VAL A 918 -53.13 -83.11 34.70
CA VAL A 918 -54.54 -82.86 34.42
C VAL A 918 -55.34 -83.09 35.68
N ARG A 919 -56.21 -82.13 36.02
CA ARG A 919 -57.08 -82.20 37.19
C ARG A 919 -58.54 -82.17 36.72
N VAL A 920 -59.34 -83.13 37.16
CA VAL A 920 -60.76 -83.22 36.80
C VAL A 920 -61.57 -83.20 38.10
N SER A 921 -62.42 -82.20 38.27
CA SER A 921 -63.46 -82.22 39.31
C SER A 921 -64.58 -83.15 38.86
N ILE A 922 -65.05 -84.01 39.76
CA ILE A 922 -66.14 -84.98 39.55
C ILE A 922 -67.16 -84.76 40.67
N ARG A 923 -68.44 -84.58 40.30
CA ARG A 923 -69.56 -84.44 41.22
C ARG A 923 -70.70 -85.39 40.84
N GLY A 924 -71.45 -85.91 41.82
CA GLY A 924 -72.53 -86.89 41.59
C GLY A 924 -72.15 -88.31 42.01
N ALA A 925 -73.08 -89.25 41.89
CA ALA A 925 -72.98 -90.60 42.46
C ALA A 925 -72.91 -91.75 41.43
N GLY A 926 -72.89 -91.43 40.13
CA GLY A 926 -72.76 -92.41 39.05
C GLY A 926 -71.32 -92.71 38.65
N THR A 927 -71.09 -93.20 37.43
CA THR A 927 -69.75 -93.47 36.88
C THR A 927 -69.60 -92.88 35.48
N ALA A 928 -68.56 -92.09 35.26
CA ALA A 928 -68.21 -91.55 33.95
C ALA A 928 -67.00 -92.25 33.35
N THR A 929 -67.15 -92.74 32.12
CA THR A 929 -66.05 -93.27 31.31
C THR A 929 -65.80 -92.38 30.09
N GLY A 930 -64.57 -92.38 29.60
CA GLY A 930 -64.18 -91.50 28.50
C GLY A 930 -62.72 -91.64 28.09
N GLN A 931 -62.25 -90.68 27.30
CA GLN A 931 -60.87 -90.59 26.82
C GLN A 931 -60.32 -89.18 26.99
N LEU A 932 -59.05 -89.09 27.33
CA LEU A 932 -58.29 -87.86 27.44
C LEU A 932 -57.22 -87.83 26.33
N SER A 933 -57.23 -86.79 25.51
CA SER A 933 -56.32 -86.65 24.35
C SER A 933 -55.61 -85.29 24.37
N LEU A 934 -54.39 -85.24 23.84
CA LEU A 934 -53.75 -83.99 23.45
C LEU A 934 -53.84 -83.87 21.93
N VAL A 935 -54.41 -82.78 21.43
CA VAL A 935 -54.52 -82.48 19.99
C VAL A 935 -53.79 -81.17 19.67
N ASP A 936 -53.28 -81.03 18.44
CA ASP A 936 -52.81 -79.73 17.95
C ASP A 936 -53.97 -78.78 17.64
N LEU A 937 -53.67 -77.54 17.24
CA LEU A 937 -54.71 -76.55 16.91
C LEU A 937 -55.52 -76.89 15.64
N SER A 938 -55.15 -77.92 14.88
CA SER A 938 -55.93 -78.48 13.77
C SER A 938 -56.82 -79.66 14.18
N GLY A 939 -56.77 -80.07 15.46
CA GLY A 939 -57.53 -81.21 16.00
C GLY A 939 -56.83 -82.56 15.83
N LYS A 940 -55.63 -82.61 15.25
CA LYS A 940 -54.87 -83.85 15.08
C LYS A 940 -54.36 -84.34 16.44
N THR A 941 -54.66 -85.60 16.77
CA THR A 941 -54.17 -86.27 17.97
C THR A 941 -52.65 -86.40 17.97
N MET A 942 -52.01 -85.79 18.97
CA MET A 942 -50.57 -85.73 19.16
C MET A 942 -50.04 -86.81 20.12
N LEU A 943 -50.91 -87.33 21.00
CA LEU A 943 -50.64 -88.43 21.91
C LEU A 943 -51.84 -89.39 21.92
N HIS A 944 -51.57 -90.69 22.04
CA HIS A 944 -52.61 -91.71 22.01
C HIS A 944 -53.68 -91.45 23.09
N PRO A 945 -54.99 -91.57 22.78
CA PRO A 945 -56.05 -91.30 23.76
C PRO A 945 -55.93 -92.18 24.99
N ILE A 946 -55.92 -91.56 26.18
CA ILE A 946 -55.82 -92.25 27.47
C ILE A 946 -57.26 -92.50 27.97
N PRO A 947 -57.73 -93.75 28.07
CA PRO A 947 -59.05 -94.03 28.62
C PRO A 947 -59.09 -93.75 30.13
N PHE A 948 -60.23 -93.28 30.63
CA PHE A 948 -60.47 -93.08 32.06
C PHE A 948 -61.83 -93.65 32.49
N SER A 949 -61.95 -93.96 33.78
CA SER A 949 -63.19 -94.35 34.45
C SER A 949 -63.23 -93.73 35.84
N PHE A 950 -64.16 -92.81 36.07
CA PHE A 950 -64.33 -92.09 37.33
C PHE A 950 -65.67 -92.45 37.98
N ALA A 951 -65.62 -93.15 39.11
CA ALA A 951 -66.80 -93.39 39.96
C ALA A 951 -67.02 -92.19 40.90
N GLY A 952 -68.18 -91.54 40.82
CA GLY A 952 -68.55 -90.40 41.66
C GLY A 952 -68.89 -90.81 43.10
N ALA A 953 -68.59 -89.93 44.07
CA ALA A 953 -68.77 -90.17 45.51
C ALA A 953 -69.97 -89.42 46.12
N GLY A 954 -70.86 -88.85 45.30
CA GLY A 954 -71.96 -87.98 45.73
C GLY A 954 -71.54 -86.53 45.98
N THR A 955 -70.43 -86.33 46.71
CA THR A 955 -69.77 -85.02 46.88
C THR A 955 -68.78 -84.72 45.75
N GLU A 956 -68.35 -83.46 45.63
CA GLU A 956 -67.32 -83.05 44.67
C GLU A 956 -65.93 -83.54 45.11
N ARG A 957 -65.18 -84.17 44.21
CA ARG A 957 -63.76 -84.51 44.41
C ARG A 957 -62.92 -84.22 43.17
N ILE A 958 -61.61 -84.08 43.34
CA ILE A 958 -60.67 -83.84 42.24
C ILE A 958 -59.82 -85.08 42.01
N GLU A 959 -59.89 -85.65 40.82
CA GLU A 959 -58.96 -86.66 40.33
C GLU A 959 -57.78 -86.02 39.60
N GLN A 960 -56.61 -86.67 39.67
CA GLN A 960 -55.40 -86.22 38.99
C GLN A 960 -54.88 -87.29 38.04
N LEU A 961 -54.58 -86.88 36.81
CA LEU A 961 -53.99 -87.70 35.75
C LEU A 961 -52.70 -87.03 35.26
N ARG A 962 -51.68 -87.83 34.91
CA ARG A 962 -50.43 -87.33 34.34
C ARG A 962 -50.27 -87.82 32.91
N ILE A 963 -50.06 -86.90 31.97
CA ILE A 963 -49.79 -87.20 30.55
C ILE A 963 -48.32 -86.84 30.28
N GLY A 964 -47.49 -87.82 29.89
CA GLY A 964 -46.13 -87.56 29.41
C GLY A 964 -46.13 -86.91 28.02
N LEU A 965 -45.20 -85.99 27.75
CA LEU A 965 -45.12 -85.21 26.51
C LEU A 965 -44.04 -85.71 25.53
N ASP A 966 -43.68 -86.99 25.62
CA ASP A 966 -42.66 -87.61 24.77
C ASP A 966 -43.06 -87.59 23.30
N GLY A 967 -42.15 -87.09 22.44
CA GLY A 967 -42.41 -86.87 21.02
C GLY A 967 -43.25 -85.64 20.67
N VAL A 968 -43.83 -84.92 21.64
CA VAL A 968 -44.62 -83.70 21.37
C VAL A 968 -43.69 -82.48 21.19
N PRO A 969 -43.73 -81.77 20.04
CA PRO A 969 -42.94 -80.55 19.83
C PRO A 969 -43.34 -79.39 20.76
N SER A 970 -42.47 -78.37 20.85
CA SER A 970 -42.86 -77.10 21.48
C SER A 970 -43.92 -76.39 20.64
N GLY A 971 -45.00 -75.93 21.26
CA GLY A 971 -46.16 -75.39 20.54
C GLY A 971 -47.39 -75.22 21.43
N ALA A 972 -48.48 -74.73 20.83
CA ALA A 972 -49.79 -74.64 21.49
C ALA A 972 -50.69 -75.80 21.07
N TYR A 973 -51.35 -76.41 22.04
CA TYR A 973 -52.17 -77.62 21.92
C TYR A 973 -53.50 -77.44 22.66
N GLN A 974 -54.46 -78.33 22.40
CA GLN A 974 -55.66 -78.49 23.21
C GLN A 974 -55.64 -79.84 23.93
N LEU A 975 -55.75 -79.80 25.26
CA LEU A 975 -56.08 -80.94 26.08
C LEU A 975 -57.60 -81.14 26.03
N LEU A 976 -58.04 -82.36 25.72
CA LEU A 976 -59.44 -82.66 25.42
C LEU A 976 -59.92 -83.88 26.21
N LEU A 977 -60.82 -83.65 27.16
CA LEU A 977 -61.54 -84.66 27.92
C LEU A 977 -62.84 -84.99 27.18
N ARG A 978 -63.03 -86.22 26.71
CA ARG A 978 -64.24 -86.67 25.99
C ARG A 978 -64.95 -87.78 26.75
N THR A 979 -66.27 -87.78 26.70
CA THR A 979 -67.14 -88.92 27.07
C THR A 979 -68.16 -89.14 25.96
N SER A 980 -68.98 -90.19 26.04
CA SER A 980 -70.07 -90.46 25.08
C SER A 980 -71.27 -89.50 25.19
N HIS A 981 -71.11 -88.36 25.86
CA HIS A 981 -72.15 -87.36 26.11
C HIS A 981 -71.64 -85.91 25.95
N GLY A 982 -70.36 -85.69 25.66
CA GLY A 982 -69.78 -84.35 25.64
C GLY A 982 -68.26 -84.31 25.70
N ALA A 983 -67.71 -83.11 25.49
CA ALA A 983 -66.28 -82.86 25.60
C ALA A 983 -66.00 -81.58 26.40
N ALA A 984 -64.81 -81.50 26.99
CA ALA A 984 -64.28 -80.30 27.64
C ALA A 984 -62.83 -80.09 27.20
N ALA A 985 -62.51 -78.88 26.75
CA ALA A 985 -61.23 -78.53 26.17
C ALA A 985 -60.49 -77.48 27.01
N GLN A 986 -59.18 -77.63 27.18
CA GLN A 986 -58.31 -76.59 27.72
C GLN A 986 -57.07 -76.39 26.84
N ARG A 987 -56.71 -75.14 26.56
CA ARG A 987 -55.46 -74.81 25.86
C ARG A 987 -54.25 -75.02 26.77
N VAL A 988 -53.23 -75.69 26.24
CA VAL A 988 -51.93 -75.95 26.90
C VAL A 988 -50.81 -75.54 25.95
N VAL A 989 -49.73 -74.95 26.48
CA VAL A 989 -48.51 -74.68 25.73
C VAL A 989 -47.43 -75.65 26.20
N VAL A 990 -46.82 -76.37 25.27
CA VAL A 990 -45.64 -77.20 25.52
C VAL A 990 -44.42 -76.36 25.18
N ALA A 991 -43.47 -76.26 26.11
CA ALA A 991 -42.18 -75.62 25.93
C ALA A 991 -41.09 -76.57 26.42
N ARG A 992 -40.56 -77.40 25.52
CA ARG A 992 -39.32 -78.14 25.76
C ARG A 992 -38.17 -77.16 26.00
#